data_AF-A0A2E8H603-F1
#
_entry.id   AF-A0A2E8H603-F1
#
_cell.length_a   1.000
_cell.length_b   1.000
_cell.length_c   1.000
_cell.angle_alpha   90.00
_cell.angle_beta   90.00
_cell.angle_gamma   90.00
#
_symmetry.space_group_name_H-M   'P 1'
#
loop_
_entity.id
_entity.type
_entity.pdbx_description
1 polymer ?
#
loop_
_entity_poly.entity_id
_entity_poly.type
_entity_poly.pdbx_seq_one_letter_code
_entity_poly.pdbx_strand_id
1 'polypeptide(L)'
;MCLCLAACQQHQDERAIGDVDQAAMRAPSILFTDVTEATGLRFHHTSGSSGRKYVVETMGSGAAAFDYDADGNIDLYVVDSGDLPGYAAAADPRNALLRNEGPGSGWTFTDRATTAGVDDRGYGMGVTIGDYDNDQDADIFVTNVGPNRLFRNESGGARFEDRSPYSDVGQDTSWSTGAAFADVDLDGDLDLYVANYLAFAFPPADSGPGRPRRHVAPTEYPGRRDFLYRNDGDGRFVDITEAAGLLSLEGRQLGVIFVDIDADGDPDLFQGNDATPNGLYRNEGDGTFVDVGLLAGVAFNGSGQPEGTMGVDAADVDGDGQQDLVMTNFQWESNTLYRSLSPGSFADVSRESGIGGPSFDRLAFGINLVDVDNDGDQDLFVANGHIDEDIERFDPQATYGQPDQLFLNDGTGRYRDVSKSVGEAFGAAFVSRGSVFFDYDNDGDQDLFVVNSGQRARLLRNDTSTANHWLSVQLVGRVSNYDGFGGRVRVVCGDQQWSQEHRSGVSYLSQDDPRLHFGLGACAAVDSVAIRWPSGHSQSLTDLAVDHVLTVREPEAAAAADPPHDGNTALTTDPQEIDTLRITAAWERAPMVLPPEVRARRDVPDLEAARNAFVSAPPNRLATMRLAYAEALRVHRRHTRAEELYLEALLIPETRAEASVGLGQLELSRGDMRAALSRYGDAIIADDGLAEPHYFSGNLLVRQGDLEGAVATYERALARDPAHLRTYVNLASVHARQTDYGPAVETLRRGLQALPDARELRQQLGRILFVQARYDESAEQLQQLVDDGTTAASAFALLARVEADRGFPQKALEWLRRGLEEHPDDAQLSVRLGVALVEQRAFGQALSHLQRAVDLDPDQEEARYHLGRLYLRLGKRAAGETTLGLFQRLQTHHTDLLDFKTAIVLNPDDAQAYYALGAVYSRIGRLDAARQAYRAALTIDPDHLEALNNLGNIHLRRREAAAALERFGQLLAHDSLYVRGHYGRGNAWILSGHRQRAVASFRRALELDPQYEPARSALARLGAGPGLR
;
A
#
# COMPACT_ATOMS: atom_id res chain seq x y z
N MET A 1 42.83 -49.08 -9.53
CA MET A 1 41.59 -49.83 -9.24
C MET A 1 40.45 -48.85 -9.51
N CYS A 2 39.63 -48.99 -10.57
CA CYS A 2 38.75 -50.12 -10.94
C CYS A 2 37.50 -50.17 -10.03
N LEU A 3 36.25 -50.30 -10.51
CA LEU A 3 35.71 -50.60 -11.85
C LEU A 3 34.22 -50.19 -11.99
N CYS A 4 33.73 -50.07 -13.24
CA CYS A 4 32.37 -50.20 -13.85
C CYS A 4 31.06 -50.12 -13.02
N LEU A 5 29.93 -49.54 -13.50
CA LEU A 5 29.15 -49.68 -14.76
C LEU A 5 28.42 -51.04 -14.98
N ALA A 6 27.07 -51.03 -14.95
CA ALA A 6 26.17 -51.95 -15.67
C ALA A 6 24.68 -51.50 -15.52
N ALA A 7 23.74 -52.15 -16.23
CA ALA A 7 23.03 -51.52 -17.36
C ALA A 7 21.98 -52.48 -17.99
N CYS A 8 20.70 -52.09 -18.07
CA CYS A 8 19.66 -52.68 -18.96
C CYS A 8 18.58 -51.61 -19.26
N GLN A 9 18.26 -51.23 -20.51
CA GLN A 9 17.63 -51.99 -21.62
C GLN A 9 16.17 -52.39 -21.32
N GLN A 10 15.17 -52.22 -22.19
CA GLN A 10 15.00 -51.86 -23.63
C GLN A 10 13.63 -51.12 -23.76
N HIS A 11 13.17 -50.49 -24.87
CA HIS A 11 13.16 -50.89 -26.28
C HIS A 11 12.89 -49.66 -27.19
N GLN A 12 13.43 -49.66 -28.42
CA GLN A 12 12.98 -48.76 -29.49
C GLN A 12 11.87 -49.45 -30.31
N ASP A 13 10.99 -48.63 -30.92
CA ASP A 13 10.30 -48.96 -32.17
C ASP A 13 10.15 -47.65 -32.98
N GLU A 14 10.75 -47.60 -34.16
CA GLU A 14 10.70 -46.43 -35.06
C GLU A 14 9.44 -46.50 -35.94
N ARG A 15 8.73 -45.39 -36.08
CA ARG A 15 7.86 -45.14 -37.25
C ARG A 15 8.11 -43.76 -37.81
N ALA A 16 8.39 -43.73 -39.11
CA ALA A 16 8.65 -42.50 -39.85
C ALA A 16 7.41 -41.59 -39.87
N ILE A 17 7.64 -40.33 -39.51
CA ILE A 17 6.91 -39.18 -40.03
C ILE A 17 7.95 -38.42 -40.86
N GLY A 18 7.57 -37.97 -42.06
CA GLY A 18 8.51 -37.46 -43.05
C GLY A 18 9.11 -36.10 -42.69
N ASP A 19 10.06 -35.66 -43.51
CA ASP A 19 10.44 -34.25 -43.61
C ASP A 19 9.17 -33.40 -43.77
N VAL A 20 8.85 -32.62 -42.74
CA VAL A 20 7.97 -31.47 -42.79
C VAL A 20 8.81 -30.30 -42.30
N ASP A 21 8.86 -29.24 -43.10
CA ASP A 21 9.80 -28.13 -43.02
C ASP A 21 10.39 -27.79 -41.65
N GLN A 22 11.73 -27.85 -41.54
CA GLN A 22 12.50 -27.12 -40.52
C GLN A 22 12.52 -25.58 -40.78
N ALA A 23 11.53 -25.07 -41.52
CA ALA A 23 11.22 -23.66 -41.68
C ALA A 23 10.04 -23.22 -40.78
N ALA A 24 9.64 -24.05 -39.81
CA ALA A 24 8.82 -23.59 -38.69
C ALA A 24 9.52 -22.40 -38.01
N MET A 25 8.83 -21.27 -37.98
CA MET A 25 9.40 -19.95 -37.73
C MET A 25 10.18 -19.90 -36.41
N ARG A 26 11.41 -19.37 -36.46
CA ARG A 26 12.00 -18.79 -35.26
C ARG A 26 11.18 -17.56 -34.93
N ALA A 27 10.78 -17.40 -33.67
CA ALA A 27 10.32 -16.12 -33.16
C ALA A 27 11.33 -15.01 -33.58
N PRO A 28 10.85 -13.81 -33.94
CA PRO A 28 11.73 -12.75 -34.40
C PRO A 28 12.74 -12.39 -33.30
N SER A 29 13.91 -11.93 -33.74
CA SER A 29 14.92 -11.45 -32.79
C SER A 29 14.60 -10.00 -32.49
N ILE A 30 13.86 -9.76 -31.40
CA ILE A 30 13.59 -8.41 -30.89
C ILE A 30 14.91 -7.63 -30.83
N LEU A 31 14.89 -6.38 -31.29
CA LEU A 31 16.07 -5.53 -31.33
C LEU A 31 15.68 -4.07 -31.12
N PHE A 32 16.18 -3.45 -30.04
CA PHE A 32 16.10 -2.02 -29.82
C PHE A 32 17.47 -1.35 -29.97
N THR A 33 17.52 -0.26 -30.73
CA THR A 33 18.73 0.54 -31.02
C THR A 33 18.62 1.93 -30.40
N ASP A 34 19.62 2.36 -29.62
CA ASP A 34 19.70 3.74 -29.10
C ASP A 34 19.96 4.73 -30.25
N VAL A 35 18.89 5.43 -30.67
CA VAL A 35 18.92 6.45 -31.73
C VAL A 35 18.98 7.88 -31.19
N THR A 36 18.99 8.06 -29.86
CA THR A 36 18.97 9.37 -29.15
C THR A 36 19.94 10.40 -29.74
N GLU A 37 21.18 9.99 -30.05
CA GLU A 37 22.17 10.91 -30.59
C GLU A 37 21.90 11.28 -32.06
N ALA A 38 21.36 10.32 -32.84
CA ALA A 38 21.11 10.42 -34.28
C ALA A 38 19.87 11.25 -34.61
N THR A 39 18.78 11.10 -33.85
CA THR A 39 17.56 11.93 -33.96
C THR A 39 17.75 13.34 -33.38
N GLY A 40 18.96 13.71 -32.94
CA GLY A 40 19.26 15.04 -32.43
C GLY A 40 18.72 15.33 -31.03
N LEU A 41 18.15 14.35 -30.33
CA LEU A 41 17.60 14.50 -28.98
C LEU A 41 18.74 14.78 -27.96
N ARG A 42 18.59 15.84 -27.15
CA ARG A 42 19.63 16.30 -26.20
C ARG A 42 19.09 16.59 -24.79
N PHE A 43 17.88 16.12 -24.46
CA PHE A 43 17.26 16.33 -23.15
C PHE A 43 18.02 15.58 -22.03
N HIS A 44 18.16 16.23 -20.88
CA HIS A 44 18.80 15.69 -19.70
C HIS A 44 18.03 16.16 -18.47
N HIS A 45 17.36 15.25 -17.78
CA HIS A 45 16.58 15.55 -16.58
C HIS A 45 17.50 16.10 -15.48
N THR A 46 17.00 17.06 -14.70
CA THR A 46 17.54 17.39 -13.39
C THR A 46 16.56 16.94 -12.31
N SER A 47 17.06 16.28 -11.26
CA SER A 47 16.28 15.96 -10.06
C SER A 47 16.37 17.03 -8.97
N GLY A 48 17.03 18.16 -9.23
CA GLY A 48 17.29 19.19 -8.22
C GLY A 48 18.17 18.73 -7.05
N SER A 49 18.79 17.55 -7.10
CA SER A 49 19.55 17.01 -5.96
C SER A 49 20.76 17.88 -5.62
N SER A 50 20.81 18.31 -4.36
CA SER A 50 21.92 19.09 -3.79
C SER A 50 22.76 18.30 -2.78
N GLY A 51 22.70 16.96 -2.83
CA GLY A 51 23.14 16.11 -1.72
C GLY A 51 22.35 16.38 -0.43
N ARG A 52 21.15 16.98 -0.57
CA ARG A 52 20.25 17.32 0.53
C ARG A 52 19.18 16.26 0.76
N LYS A 53 19.12 15.22 -0.08
CA LYS A 53 18.29 14.02 0.09
C LYS A 53 16.83 14.39 0.38
N TYR A 54 16.30 15.39 -0.32
CA TYR A 54 14.88 15.70 -0.29
C TYR A 54 14.13 14.50 -0.89
N VAL A 55 12.96 14.14 -0.36
CA VAL A 55 12.21 13.00 -0.91
C VAL A 55 11.74 13.26 -2.35
N VAL A 56 11.45 14.52 -2.70
CA VAL A 56 11.09 14.95 -4.07
C VAL A 56 12.19 14.72 -5.12
N GLU A 57 13.47 14.61 -4.72
CA GLU A 57 14.60 14.42 -5.65
C GLU A 57 14.73 12.96 -6.16
N THR A 58 13.84 12.07 -5.70
CA THR A 58 13.85 10.63 -6.04
C THR A 58 12.82 10.20 -7.08
N MET A 59 11.78 11.02 -7.30
CA MET A 59 10.55 10.65 -7.99
C MET A 59 10.53 11.04 -9.47
N GLY A 60 10.71 12.32 -9.80
CA GLY A 60 10.51 12.83 -11.16
C GLY A 60 11.36 12.14 -12.24
N SER A 61 10.88 11.99 -13.48
CA SER A 61 9.64 12.54 -14.06
C SER A 61 9.09 11.66 -15.19
N GLY A 62 7.90 12.01 -15.70
CA GLY A 62 7.25 11.42 -16.87
C GLY A 62 7.34 12.25 -18.17
N ALA A 63 6.73 11.72 -19.23
CA ALA A 63 6.66 12.33 -20.56
C ALA A 63 5.37 11.90 -21.30
N ALA A 64 4.98 12.60 -22.36
CA ALA A 64 3.84 12.26 -23.19
C ALA A 64 4.16 12.31 -24.69
N ALA A 65 3.58 11.38 -25.46
CA ALA A 65 3.60 11.37 -26.92
C ALA A 65 2.26 11.87 -27.49
N PHE A 66 2.30 12.79 -28.47
CA PHE A 66 1.11 13.32 -29.17
C PHE A 66 1.53 14.15 -30.40
N ASP A 67 0.63 14.35 -31.36
CA ASP A 67 0.82 15.25 -32.52
C ASP A 67 0.30 16.66 -32.14
N TYR A 68 1.20 17.58 -31.74
CA TYR A 68 0.76 18.86 -31.16
C TYR A 68 0.43 19.93 -32.22
N ASP A 69 0.91 19.79 -33.47
CA ASP A 69 0.66 20.72 -34.58
C ASP A 69 -0.11 20.12 -35.79
N ALA A 70 -0.69 18.93 -35.59
CA ALA A 70 -1.55 18.20 -36.52
C ALA A 70 -0.89 17.91 -37.89
N ASP A 71 0.42 17.63 -37.88
CA ASP A 71 1.19 17.33 -39.10
C ASP A 71 1.34 15.83 -39.41
N GLY A 72 0.88 14.97 -38.50
CA GLY A 72 0.86 13.51 -38.61
C GLY A 72 2.13 12.81 -38.11
N ASN A 73 3.11 13.55 -37.58
CA ASN A 73 4.27 12.98 -36.89
C ASN A 73 4.07 13.13 -35.37
N ILE A 74 4.32 12.07 -34.60
CA ILE A 74 4.18 12.14 -33.14
C ILE A 74 5.38 12.87 -32.53
N ASP A 75 5.08 13.87 -31.70
CA ASP A 75 6.01 14.69 -30.91
C ASP A 75 6.12 14.18 -29.46
N LEU A 76 7.06 14.74 -28.69
CA LEU A 76 7.22 14.43 -27.26
C LEU A 76 7.18 15.68 -26.38
N TYR A 77 6.35 15.68 -25.32
CA TYR A 77 6.50 16.60 -24.19
C TYR A 77 7.20 15.90 -23.03
N VAL A 78 8.28 16.49 -22.51
CA VAL A 78 9.13 15.89 -21.48
C VAL A 78 9.22 16.82 -20.28
N VAL A 79 8.82 16.32 -19.11
CA VAL A 79 8.79 17.08 -17.86
C VAL A 79 10.17 17.11 -17.20
N ASP A 80 10.58 18.27 -16.69
CA ASP A 80 11.85 18.48 -15.96
C ASP A 80 11.59 18.98 -14.53
N SER A 81 12.54 18.74 -13.62
CA SER A 81 12.40 19.20 -12.23
C SER A 81 13.27 20.43 -11.92
N GLY A 82 12.60 21.55 -11.58
CA GLY A 82 13.23 22.82 -11.22
C GLY A 82 14.24 22.79 -10.06
N ASP A 83 14.89 23.93 -9.82
CA ASP A 83 15.91 24.05 -8.77
C ASP A 83 15.33 23.89 -7.35
N LEU A 84 15.87 22.94 -6.58
CA LEU A 84 15.56 22.78 -5.16
C LEU A 84 16.45 23.65 -4.26
N PRO A 85 16.01 24.00 -3.03
CA PRO A 85 16.79 24.87 -2.15
C PRO A 85 18.19 24.32 -1.84
N GLY A 86 19.23 24.93 -2.40
CA GLY A 86 20.62 24.51 -2.23
C GLY A 86 21.23 23.79 -3.45
N TYR A 87 20.42 23.50 -4.47
CA TYR A 87 20.86 23.22 -5.82
C TYR A 87 20.78 24.50 -6.66
N ALA A 88 21.51 24.51 -7.77
CA ALA A 88 21.37 25.48 -8.85
C ALA A 88 21.92 24.83 -10.11
N ALA A 89 21.06 24.55 -11.07
CA ALA A 89 21.46 23.89 -12.32
C ALA A 89 22.45 24.75 -13.13
N ALA A 90 23.25 24.10 -13.98
CA ALA A 90 24.19 24.80 -14.86
C ALA A 90 23.50 25.55 -16.00
N ALA A 91 22.29 25.14 -16.36
CA ALA A 91 21.34 25.81 -17.25
C ALA A 91 19.97 25.76 -16.58
N ASP A 92 19.17 26.82 -16.75
CA ASP A 92 17.87 26.97 -16.06
C ASP A 92 16.89 25.82 -16.46
N PRO A 93 16.47 24.95 -15.53
CA PRO A 93 15.64 23.79 -15.81
C PRO A 93 14.29 24.19 -16.41
N ARG A 94 13.76 23.37 -17.33
CA ARG A 94 12.45 23.58 -17.94
C ARG A 94 11.97 22.34 -18.69
N ASN A 95 10.66 22.18 -18.78
CA ASN A 95 10.05 21.19 -19.65
C ASN A 95 10.40 21.42 -21.13
N ALA A 96 10.47 20.34 -21.92
CA ALA A 96 10.78 20.37 -23.34
C ALA A 96 9.57 19.90 -24.18
N LEU A 97 9.35 20.54 -25.32
CA LEU A 97 8.40 20.13 -26.35
C LEU A 97 9.23 19.82 -27.59
N LEU A 98 9.48 18.54 -27.83
CA LEU A 98 10.36 18.05 -28.88
C LEU A 98 9.53 17.76 -30.12
N ARG A 99 9.52 18.70 -31.06
CA ARG A 99 8.84 18.55 -32.36
C ARG A 99 9.57 17.55 -33.24
N ASN A 100 8.87 16.55 -33.76
CA ASN A 100 9.35 15.61 -34.76
C ASN A 100 9.35 16.30 -36.14
N GLU A 101 10.53 16.52 -36.73
CA GLU A 101 10.65 17.19 -38.04
C GLU A 101 10.44 16.22 -39.23
N GLY A 102 9.93 15.01 -38.96
CA GLY A 102 9.45 14.05 -39.96
C GLY A 102 10.53 13.43 -40.86
N PRO A 103 10.14 12.64 -41.89
CA PRO A 103 11.06 11.86 -42.69
C PRO A 103 12.03 12.72 -43.52
N GLY A 104 11.63 13.94 -43.88
CA GLY A 104 12.46 14.88 -44.64
C GLY A 104 13.69 15.37 -43.88
N SER A 105 13.68 15.28 -42.55
CA SER A 105 14.81 15.62 -41.68
C SER A 105 15.72 14.41 -41.38
N GLY A 106 15.24 13.18 -41.64
CA GLY A 106 15.78 11.97 -41.04
C GLY A 106 15.28 11.76 -39.61
N TRP A 107 14.04 12.15 -39.33
CA TRP A 107 13.36 12.01 -38.02
C TRP A 107 14.12 12.67 -36.86
N THR A 108 14.54 13.91 -37.07
CA THR A 108 15.20 14.70 -36.02
C THR A 108 14.20 15.48 -35.19
N PHE A 109 14.44 15.58 -33.89
CA PHE A 109 13.63 16.36 -32.95
C PHE A 109 14.19 17.77 -32.72
N THR A 110 13.31 18.77 -32.66
CA THR A 110 13.66 20.17 -32.30
C THR A 110 12.87 20.63 -31.09
N ASP A 111 13.54 21.15 -30.06
CA ASP A 111 12.87 21.78 -28.90
C ASP A 111 12.15 23.09 -29.30
N ARG A 112 10.84 23.12 -29.06
CA ARG A 112 9.91 24.23 -29.31
C ARG A 112 9.33 24.84 -28.03
N ALA A 113 9.64 24.33 -26.84
CA ALA A 113 8.91 24.66 -25.60
C ALA A 113 8.78 26.17 -25.35
N THR A 114 9.92 26.90 -25.38
CA THR A 114 9.94 28.35 -25.15
C THR A 114 9.29 29.16 -26.29
N THR A 115 9.24 28.62 -27.51
CA THR A 115 8.56 29.28 -28.64
C THR A 115 7.05 29.05 -28.61
N ALA A 116 6.59 27.88 -28.18
CA ALA A 116 5.18 27.55 -27.98
C ALA A 116 4.62 28.18 -26.70
N GLY A 117 5.44 28.37 -25.66
CA GLY A 117 5.05 28.96 -24.37
C GLY A 117 4.77 27.94 -23.26
N VAL A 118 5.28 26.71 -23.42
CA VAL A 118 5.05 25.55 -22.53
C VAL A 118 6.30 25.13 -21.76
N ASP A 119 7.32 25.98 -21.70
CA ASP A 119 8.58 25.74 -21.00
C ASP A 119 8.49 26.03 -19.49
N ASP A 120 7.56 25.35 -18.80
CA ASP A 120 7.39 25.49 -17.36
C ASP A 120 8.71 25.19 -16.62
N ARG A 121 8.94 25.97 -15.57
CA ARG A 121 10.17 25.97 -14.75
C ARG A 121 9.86 25.58 -13.29
N GLY A 122 8.68 25.00 -13.09
CA GLY A 122 8.27 24.40 -11.82
C GLY A 122 9.09 23.17 -11.49
N TYR A 123 8.74 22.53 -10.37
CA TYR A 123 9.30 21.23 -10.03
C TYR A 123 8.34 20.15 -10.52
N GLY A 124 8.41 19.87 -11.83
CA GLY A 124 7.49 19.01 -12.53
C GLY A 124 7.57 17.54 -12.07
N MET A 125 6.45 16.83 -12.24
CA MET A 125 6.32 15.41 -11.90
C MET A 125 5.88 14.61 -13.13
N GLY A 126 4.68 14.86 -13.64
CA GLY A 126 4.05 14.14 -14.75
C GLY A 126 3.31 15.04 -15.72
N VAL A 127 2.83 14.44 -16.79
CA VAL A 127 2.05 15.09 -17.85
C VAL A 127 0.92 14.18 -18.31
N THR A 128 -0.21 14.78 -18.68
CA THR A 128 -1.30 14.12 -19.42
C THR A 128 -1.81 15.07 -20.52
N ILE A 129 -2.27 14.48 -21.62
CA ILE A 129 -2.70 15.13 -22.85
C ILE A 129 -4.17 14.77 -23.12
N GLY A 130 -4.94 15.76 -23.55
CA GLY A 130 -6.32 15.64 -24.04
C GLY A 130 -6.85 16.98 -24.52
N ASP A 131 -7.78 16.98 -25.48
CA ASP A 131 -8.51 18.16 -25.96
C ASP A 131 -9.68 18.45 -25.01
N TYR A 132 -9.45 19.30 -24.00
CA TYR A 132 -10.43 19.47 -22.91
C TYR A 132 -11.53 20.50 -23.23
N ASP A 133 -11.37 21.34 -24.25
CA ASP A 133 -12.45 22.23 -24.73
C ASP A 133 -13.02 21.88 -26.12
N ASN A 134 -12.74 20.65 -26.57
CA ASN A 134 -13.29 20.00 -27.77
C ASN A 134 -13.04 20.84 -29.04
N ASP A 135 -11.90 21.53 -29.12
CA ASP A 135 -11.55 22.51 -30.16
C ASP A 135 -10.72 21.94 -31.33
N GLN A 136 -10.25 20.70 -31.18
CA GLN A 136 -9.46 19.86 -32.08
C GLN A 136 -7.93 20.02 -31.97
N ASP A 137 -7.42 20.91 -31.12
CA ASP A 137 -6.00 21.09 -30.84
C ASP A 137 -5.65 20.52 -29.43
N ALA A 138 -4.86 19.44 -29.33
CA ALA A 138 -4.61 18.76 -28.05
C ALA A 138 -3.86 19.60 -26.99
N ASP A 139 -4.34 19.58 -25.75
CA ASP A 139 -3.83 20.39 -24.62
C ASP A 139 -2.87 19.64 -23.70
N ILE A 140 -2.15 20.38 -22.85
CA ILE A 140 -1.15 19.82 -21.92
C ILE A 140 -1.50 20.18 -20.48
N PHE A 141 -1.68 19.17 -19.63
CA PHE A 141 -1.70 19.33 -18.17
C PHE A 141 -0.41 18.79 -17.53
N VAL A 142 0.23 19.58 -16.67
CA VAL A 142 1.51 19.24 -15.99
C VAL A 142 1.35 19.28 -14.48
N THR A 143 1.67 18.17 -13.81
CA THR A 143 1.69 18.10 -12.35
C THR A 143 3.02 18.57 -11.77
N ASN A 144 2.97 19.18 -10.58
CA ASN A 144 4.10 19.85 -9.94
C ASN A 144 4.17 19.57 -8.43
N VAL A 145 5.36 19.75 -7.84
CA VAL A 145 5.50 20.06 -6.40
C VAL A 145 5.23 21.55 -6.21
N GLY A 146 3.96 21.92 -6.13
CA GLY A 146 3.50 23.31 -6.17
C GLY A 146 2.36 23.50 -7.18
N PRO A 147 2.18 24.71 -7.74
CA PRO A 147 1.13 24.99 -8.72
C PRO A 147 1.26 24.12 -9.98
N ASN A 148 0.21 23.38 -10.30
CA ASN A 148 0.08 22.64 -11.56
C ASN A 148 -0.12 23.59 -12.75
N ARG A 149 0.11 23.09 -13.97
CA ARG A 149 -0.10 23.85 -15.21
C ARG A 149 -1.17 23.24 -16.09
N LEU A 150 -2.03 24.09 -16.63
CA LEU A 150 -2.91 23.77 -17.74
C LEU A 150 -2.57 24.71 -18.90
N PHE A 151 -2.04 24.16 -19.99
CA PHE A 151 -1.71 24.88 -21.21
C PHE A 151 -2.72 24.50 -22.28
N ARG A 152 -3.57 25.46 -22.67
CA ARG A 152 -4.46 25.27 -23.82
C ARG A 152 -3.70 25.51 -25.12
N ASN A 153 -3.84 24.64 -26.10
CA ASN A 153 -3.29 24.82 -27.43
C ASN A 153 -4.03 25.97 -28.15
N GLU A 154 -3.33 26.69 -29.02
CA GLU A 154 -3.90 27.81 -29.76
C GLU A 154 -3.37 27.80 -31.20
N SER A 155 -4.29 27.67 -32.15
CA SER A 155 -4.01 27.83 -33.59
C SER A 155 -3.13 26.72 -34.20
N GLY A 156 -3.42 25.45 -33.89
CA GLY A 156 -2.74 24.28 -34.44
C GLY A 156 -1.29 24.20 -34.01
N GLY A 157 -1.04 24.11 -32.69
CA GLY A 157 0.29 23.93 -32.10
C GLY A 157 1.22 25.14 -32.13
N ALA A 158 0.86 26.23 -32.82
CA ALA A 158 1.76 27.36 -33.00
C ALA A 158 2.11 28.11 -31.70
N ARG A 159 1.24 28.03 -30.69
CA ARG A 159 1.39 28.66 -29.37
C ARG A 159 0.40 28.01 -28.37
N PHE A 160 0.70 28.10 -27.07
CA PHE A 160 -0.24 27.73 -26.01
C PHE A 160 -0.58 28.94 -25.11
N GLU A 161 -1.76 28.92 -24.48
CA GLU A 161 -2.20 29.82 -23.42
C GLU A 161 -2.11 29.14 -22.05
N ASP A 162 -1.43 29.76 -21.07
CA ASP A 162 -1.45 29.32 -19.67
C ASP A 162 -2.82 29.64 -19.03
N ARG A 163 -3.66 28.61 -18.91
CA ARG A 163 -5.02 28.66 -18.34
C ARG A 163 -5.05 28.41 -16.83
N SER A 164 -3.95 27.97 -16.24
CA SER A 164 -3.81 27.70 -14.79
C SER A 164 -4.34 28.81 -13.88
N PRO A 165 -4.17 30.13 -14.18
CA PRO A 165 -4.70 31.21 -13.35
C PRO A 165 -6.24 31.36 -13.35
N TYR A 166 -6.95 30.67 -14.25
CA TYR A 166 -8.40 30.81 -14.46
C TYR A 166 -9.18 29.54 -14.07
N SER A 167 -8.49 28.50 -13.63
CA SER A 167 -9.05 27.18 -13.30
C SER A 167 -8.70 26.79 -11.85
N ASP A 168 -9.51 25.95 -11.21
CA ASP A 168 -9.23 25.49 -9.84
C ASP A 168 -8.02 24.53 -9.80
N VAL A 169 -7.65 23.90 -10.92
CA VAL A 169 -6.50 22.98 -11.05
C VAL A 169 -5.14 23.65 -10.76
N GLY A 170 -5.02 24.94 -11.09
CA GLY A 170 -3.79 25.72 -10.87
C GLY A 170 -3.68 26.33 -9.48
N GLN A 171 -4.68 26.14 -8.61
CA GLN A 171 -4.70 26.67 -7.24
C GLN A 171 -4.21 25.66 -6.20
N ASP A 172 -4.17 24.36 -6.51
CA ASP A 172 -3.49 23.39 -5.65
C ASP A 172 -1.98 23.70 -5.61
N THR A 173 -1.39 23.51 -4.44
CA THR A 173 0.04 23.73 -4.18
C THR A 173 0.63 22.54 -3.40
N SER A 174 -0.07 21.41 -3.44
CA SER A 174 0.35 20.12 -2.91
C SER A 174 1.45 19.51 -3.79
N TRP A 175 1.76 18.23 -3.55
CA TRP A 175 2.66 17.47 -4.41
C TRP A 175 1.81 16.59 -5.31
N SER A 176 1.41 17.13 -6.45
CA SER A 176 0.66 16.41 -7.46
C SER A 176 1.57 15.50 -8.28
N THR A 177 1.06 14.35 -8.71
CA THR A 177 1.85 13.27 -9.32
C THR A 177 1.18 12.75 -10.57
N GLY A 178 0.47 11.62 -10.54
CA GLY A 178 -0.23 11.09 -11.70
C GLY A 178 -1.43 11.96 -12.06
N ALA A 179 -1.79 12.02 -13.34
CA ALA A 179 -3.01 12.65 -13.81
C ALA A 179 -3.51 11.92 -15.06
N ALA A 180 -4.82 11.96 -15.29
CA ALA A 180 -5.46 11.37 -16.45
C ALA A 180 -6.77 12.12 -16.76
N PHE A 181 -7.06 12.29 -18.05
CA PHE A 181 -8.36 12.77 -18.52
C PHE A 181 -9.35 11.60 -18.72
N ALA A 182 -10.61 11.80 -18.35
CA ALA A 182 -11.72 10.91 -18.67
C ALA A 182 -13.05 11.70 -18.62
N ASP A 183 -14.03 11.28 -19.41
CA ASP A 183 -15.40 11.80 -19.41
C ASP A 183 -16.21 10.99 -18.39
N VAL A 184 -16.25 11.41 -17.11
CA VAL A 184 -16.68 10.52 -16.01
C VAL A 184 -18.18 10.51 -15.75
N ASP A 185 -18.92 11.53 -16.20
CA ASP A 185 -20.39 11.56 -16.19
C ASP A 185 -21.04 11.42 -17.59
N LEU A 186 -20.24 11.10 -18.61
CA LEU A 186 -20.63 10.79 -19.99
C LEU A 186 -21.39 11.94 -20.69
N ASP A 187 -20.97 13.18 -20.42
CA ASP A 187 -21.58 14.39 -21.00
C ASP A 187 -20.89 14.88 -22.29
N GLY A 188 -19.67 14.37 -22.56
CA GLY A 188 -18.88 14.63 -23.76
C GLY A 188 -17.69 15.56 -23.55
N ASP A 189 -17.53 16.17 -22.37
CA ASP A 189 -16.38 16.99 -22.02
C ASP A 189 -15.37 16.18 -21.16
N LEU A 190 -14.07 16.47 -21.26
CA LEU A 190 -13.04 15.75 -20.50
C LEU A 190 -12.88 16.31 -19.08
N ASP A 191 -13.10 15.46 -18.09
CA ASP A 191 -12.77 15.70 -16.68
C ASP A 191 -11.33 15.31 -16.38
N LEU A 192 -10.78 15.87 -15.31
CA LEU A 192 -9.37 15.68 -14.94
C LEU A 192 -9.23 15.11 -13.52
N TYR A 193 -8.65 13.92 -13.43
CA TYR A 193 -8.18 13.38 -12.16
C TYR A 193 -6.71 13.74 -11.92
N VAL A 194 -6.39 14.18 -10.69
CA VAL A 194 -5.04 14.56 -10.26
C VAL A 194 -4.70 13.89 -8.93
N ALA A 195 -3.79 12.93 -8.98
CA ALA A 195 -3.22 12.26 -7.82
C ALA A 195 -2.29 13.20 -7.03
N ASN A 196 -2.22 12.97 -5.72
CA ASN A 196 -1.33 13.66 -4.81
C ASN A 196 -0.62 12.68 -3.87
N TYR A 197 0.66 12.95 -3.61
CA TYR A 197 1.53 11.98 -2.96
C TYR A 197 1.70 12.22 -1.46
N LEU A 198 2.59 13.12 -1.04
CA LEU A 198 2.96 13.30 0.37
C LEU A 198 2.74 14.74 0.85
N ALA A 199 2.45 14.89 2.15
CA ALA A 199 2.41 16.18 2.85
C ALA A 199 3.82 16.75 3.10
N PHE A 200 4.59 16.92 2.03
CA PHE A 200 5.95 17.45 2.04
C PHE A 200 5.98 18.98 2.15
N ALA A 201 7.06 19.53 2.73
CA ALA A 201 7.30 20.96 2.85
C ALA A 201 8.80 21.27 3.02
N PHE A 202 9.21 22.52 2.76
CA PHE A 202 10.56 23.01 3.03
C PHE A 202 10.64 23.83 4.33
N PRO A 203 11.70 23.68 5.15
CA PRO A 203 12.72 22.63 5.07
C PRO A 203 12.10 21.25 5.34
N PRO A 204 12.69 20.17 4.78
CA PRO A 204 12.19 18.81 4.95
C PRO A 204 12.22 18.40 6.42
N ALA A 205 11.53 17.30 6.73
CA ALA A 205 11.78 16.56 7.96
C ALA A 205 13.30 16.26 8.06
N ASP A 206 13.92 16.70 9.16
CA ASP A 206 15.33 16.40 9.43
C ASP A 206 15.48 14.88 9.62
N SER A 207 16.49 14.27 8.98
CA SER A 207 16.85 12.86 9.23
C SER A 207 17.09 12.61 10.74
N GLY A 208 17.50 13.66 11.46
CA GLY A 208 17.65 13.76 12.91
C GLY A 208 19.04 14.28 13.26
N PRO A 209 19.21 15.06 14.35
CA PRO A 209 20.51 15.61 14.72
C PRO A 209 21.53 14.50 14.95
N GLY A 210 22.65 14.54 14.21
CA GLY A 210 23.74 13.56 14.31
C GLY A 210 23.60 12.32 13.42
N ARG A 211 22.60 12.25 12.53
CA ARG A 211 22.48 11.15 11.56
C ARG A 211 23.11 11.49 10.21
N PRO A 212 23.62 10.49 9.46
CA PRO A 212 23.89 10.67 8.03
C PRO A 212 22.59 11.03 7.30
N ARG A 213 22.72 11.86 6.28
CA ARG A 213 21.59 12.39 5.53
C ARG A 213 21.07 11.31 4.57
N ARG A 214 19.78 11.01 4.64
CA ARG A 214 19.10 10.01 3.79
C ARG A 214 17.80 10.56 3.24
N HIS A 215 17.26 9.94 2.19
CA HIS A 215 15.85 10.14 1.85
C HIS A 215 14.98 9.58 2.99
N VAL A 216 14.02 10.39 3.43
CA VAL A 216 13.03 10.00 4.43
C VAL A 216 11.97 9.17 3.72
N ALA A 217 11.58 8.03 4.28
CA ALA A 217 10.71 7.09 3.58
C ALA A 217 9.30 7.67 3.43
N PRO A 218 8.56 7.32 2.36
CA PRO A 218 7.20 7.82 2.13
C PRO A 218 6.24 7.53 3.29
N THR A 219 6.42 6.38 3.93
CA THR A 219 5.70 5.96 5.14
C THR A 219 5.89 6.86 6.35
N GLU A 220 6.95 7.67 6.39
CA GLU A 220 7.26 8.63 7.47
C GLU A 220 6.56 9.99 7.26
N TYR A 221 5.91 10.22 6.11
CA TYR A 221 5.08 11.40 5.83
C TYR A 221 3.58 11.05 5.86
N PRO A 222 2.71 11.98 6.31
CA PRO A 222 1.28 11.89 6.01
C PRO A 222 1.03 11.91 4.50
N GLY A 223 0.03 11.16 4.07
CA GLY A 223 -0.48 11.22 2.70
C GLY A 223 -1.15 12.55 2.36
N ARG A 224 -1.67 12.65 1.14
CA ARG A 224 -2.53 13.76 0.70
C ARG A 224 -3.82 13.24 0.09
N ARG A 225 -4.76 14.17 -0.10
CA ARG A 225 -5.98 13.92 -0.87
C ARG A 225 -5.72 14.20 -2.34
N ASP A 226 -6.35 13.41 -3.17
CA ASP A 226 -6.40 13.60 -4.61
C ASP A 226 -7.53 14.56 -4.99
N PHE A 227 -7.64 14.86 -6.28
CA PHE A 227 -8.70 15.68 -6.85
C PHE A 227 -9.30 15.02 -8.09
N LEU A 228 -10.63 14.97 -8.15
CA LEU A 228 -11.37 14.86 -9.39
C LEU A 228 -12.00 16.23 -9.68
N TYR A 229 -11.64 16.79 -10.83
CA TYR A 229 -12.19 18.05 -11.32
C TYR A 229 -13.11 17.79 -12.51
N ARG A 230 -14.39 18.13 -12.37
CA ARG A 230 -15.31 18.10 -13.52
C ARG A 230 -15.16 19.33 -14.38
N ASN A 231 -15.21 19.19 -15.69
CA ASN A 231 -15.28 20.26 -16.67
C ASN A 231 -16.74 20.70 -16.88
N ASP A 232 -17.09 21.96 -16.64
CA ASP A 232 -18.47 22.47 -16.83
C ASP A 232 -18.77 22.90 -18.30
N GLY A 233 -17.98 22.40 -19.28
CA GLY A 233 -18.16 22.62 -20.73
C GLY A 233 -17.85 24.03 -21.25
N ASP A 234 -17.34 24.93 -20.41
CA ASP A 234 -16.74 26.22 -20.81
C ASP A 234 -15.21 26.27 -20.59
N GLY A 235 -14.59 25.09 -20.45
CA GLY A 235 -13.17 24.92 -20.14
C GLY A 235 -12.84 25.23 -18.68
N ARG A 236 -13.84 25.14 -17.79
CA ARG A 236 -13.71 25.41 -16.35
C ARG A 236 -13.84 24.12 -15.55
N PHE A 237 -12.76 23.81 -14.86
CA PHE A 237 -12.67 22.70 -13.92
C PHE A 237 -13.18 23.08 -12.51
N VAL A 238 -13.91 22.16 -11.86
CA VAL A 238 -14.52 22.31 -10.52
C VAL A 238 -14.25 21.06 -9.67
N ASP A 239 -13.69 21.21 -8.47
CA ASP A 239 -13.46 20.07 -7.54
C ASP A 239 -14.79 19.42 -7.12
N ILE A 240 -15.02 18.19 -7.59
CA ILE A 240 -16.17 17.36 -7.23
C ILE A 240 -15.80 16.15 -6.37
N THR A 241 -14.53 15.99 -5.97
CA THR A 241 -13.98 14.78 -5.32
C THR A 241 -14.82 14.22 -4.16
N GLU A 242 -15.30 15.08 -3.26
CA GLU A 242 -16.14 14.64 -2.12
C GLU A 242 -17.56 14.25 -2.55
N ALA A 243 -18.12 14.94 -3.57
CA ALA A 243 -19.43 14.63 -4.12
C ALA A 243 -19.44 13.34 -4.95
N ALA A 244 -18.34 13.09 -5.69
CA ALA A 244 -18.09 11.89 -6.46
C ALA A 244 -17.75 10.66 -5.61
N GLY A 245 -17.51 10.81 -4.30
CA GLY A 245 -17.18 9.70 -3.40
C GLY A 245 -15.70 9.30 -3.33
N LEU A 246 -14.81 10.06 -4.00
CA LEU A 246 -13.37 9.78 -4.12
C LEU A 246 -12.49 10.38 -3.00
N LEU A 247 -13.07 10.99 -1.96
CA LEU A 247 -12.30 11.67 -0.91
C LEU A 247 -11.55 10.68 0.00
N SER A 248 -10.27 10.45 -0.30
CA SER A 248 -9.29 9.87 0.62
C SER A 248 -8.44 10.96 1.28
N LEU A 249 -8.03 10.75 2.54
CA LEU A 249 -7.03 11.58 3.25
C LEU A 249 -5.73 10.83 3.56
N GLU A 250 -5.66 9.55 3.20
CA GLU A 250 -4.52 8.65 3.45
C GLU A 250 -3.80 8.25 2.14
N GLY A 251 -4.14 8.90 1.02
CA GLY A 251 -3.58 8.65 -0.29
C GLY A 251 -2.07 8.86 -0.34
N ARG A 252 -1.39 8.06 -1.15
CA ARG A 252 0.04 8.18 -1.50
C ARG A 252 0.19 7.86 -2.98
N GLN A 253 -0.63 8.51 -3.79
CA GLN A 253 -0.90 8.02 -5.12
C GLN A 253 0.19 8.47 -6.10
N LEU A 254 0.59 7.54 -6.97
CA LEU A 254 1.53 7.74 -8.06
C LEU A 254 0.89 7.28 -9.37
N GLY A 255 0.38 6.05 -9.40
CA GLY A 255 -0.30 5.46 -10.55
C GLY A 255 -1.77 5.91 -10.66
N VAL A 256 -2.18 6.26 -11.87
CA VAL A 256 -3.56 6.63 -12.24
C VAL A 256 -3.86 5.94 -13.56
N ILE A 257 -5.01 5.29 -13.68
CA ILE A 257 -5.58 4.89 -14.97
C ILE A 257 -7.10 4.83 -14.86
N PHE A 258 -7.79 5.31 -15.91
CA PHE A 258 -9.22 5.08 -16.11
C PHE A 258 -9.42 3.91 -17.08
N VAL A 259 -10.29 2.96 -16.74
CA VAL A 259 -10.56 1.77 -17.56
C VAL A 259 -11.89 1.12 -17.14
N ASP A 260 -12.75 0.74 -18.10
CA ASP A 260 -14.02 0.00 -17.87
C ASP A 260 -13.72 -1.46 -17.43
N ILE A 261 -13.66 -1.72 -16.11
CA ILE A 261 -13.19 -3.00 -15.55
C ILE A 261 -14.30 -4.05 -15.36
N ASP A 262 -15.58 -3.66 -15.39
CA ASP A 262 -16.70 -4.60 -15.31
C ASP A 262 -17.59 -4.68 -16.56
N ALA A 263 -17.13 -4.03 -17.64
CA ALA A 263 -17.64 -4.08 -19.01
C ALA A 263 -19.04 -3.45 -19.20
N ASP A 264 -19.45 -2.55 -18.31
CA ASP A 264 -20.67 -1.76 -18.48
C ASP A 264 -20.44 -0.53 -19.37
N GLY A 265 -19.22 0.00 -19.43
CA GLY A 265 -18.76 1.09 -20.28
C GLY A 265 -18.61 2.44 -19.62
N ASP A 266 -18.76 2.52 -18.30
CA ASP A 266 -18.45 3.71 -17.54
C ASP A 266 -16.95 3.66 -17.15
N PRO A 267 -16.21 4.79 -17.16
CA PRO A 267 -14.77 4.76 -16.86
C PRO A 267 -14.52 4.60 -15.36
N ASP A 268 -14.04 3.43 -14.94
CA ASP A 268 -13.63 3.16 -13.56
C ASP A 268 -12.22 3.68 -13.28
N LEU A 269 -11.94 4.09 -12.04
CA LEU A 269 -10.64 4.63 -11.64
C LEU A 269 -9.83 3.62 -10.82
N PHE A 270 -8.63 3.26 -11.28
CA PHE A 270 -7.65 2.57 -10.45
C PHE A 270 -6.64 3.56 -9.84
N GLN A 271 -6.39 3.42 -8.53
CA GLN A 271 -5.44 4.22 -7.76
C GLN A 271 -4.24 3.38 -7.31
N GLY A 272 -3.08 3.61 -7.92
CA GLY A 272 -1.80 3.01 -7.52
C GLY A 272 -1.14 3.80 -6.39
N ASN A 273 -1.11 3.22 -5.19
CA ASN A 273 -0.63 3.83 -3.95
C ASN A 273 0.71 3.25 -3.49
N ASP A 274 1.61 4.12 -3.03
CA ASP A 274 2.89 3.72 -2.46
C ASP A 274 2.79 3.39 -0.96
N ALA A 275 2.99 2.11 -0.63
CA ALA A 275 3.02 1.55 0.72
C ALA A 275 1.71 1.71 1.52
N THR A 276 0.61 2.00 0.83
CA THR A 276 -0.78 1.90 1.32
C THR A 276 -1.60 1.08 0.31
N PRO A 277 -2.80 0.57 0.68
CA PRO A 277 -3.56 -0.28 -0.23
C PRO A 277 -3.96 0.45 -1.52
N ASN A 278 -3.89 -0.24 -2.65
CA ASN A 278 -4.39 0.27 -3.93
C ASN A 278 -5.91 0.41 -3.88
N GLY A 279 -6.42 1.43 -4.57
CA GLY A 279 -7.86 1.66 -4.74
C GLY A 279 -8.33 1.21 -6.11
N LEU A 280 -9.58 0.76 -6.18
CA LEU A 280 -10.30 0.62 -7.45
C LEU A 280 -11.72 1.11 -7.19
N TYR A 281 -12.10 2.14 -7.93
CA TYR A 281 -13.32 2.87 -7.72
C TYR A 281 -14.17 2.66 -8.95
N ARG A 282 -15.23 1.88 -8.78
CA ARG A 282 -16.17 1.65 -9.87
C ARG A 282 -17.09 2.86 -10.00
N ASN A 283 -17.30 3.34 -11.22
CA ASN A 283 -18.30 4.35 -11.55
C ASN A 283 -19.71 3.72 -11.46
N GLU A 284 -20.73 4.47 -11.05
CA GLU A 284 -22.12 3.99 -10.99
C GLU A 284 -23.00 4.62 -12.10
N GLY A 285 -22.36 5.18 -13.14
CA GLY A 285 -22.99 5.72 -14.36
C GLY A 285 -23.57 7.12 -14.23
N ASP A 286 -23.16 7.86 -13.18
CA ASP A 286 -23.56 9.25 -12.92
C ASP A 286 -22.41 10.14 -12.41
N GLY A 287 -21.17 9.73 -12.65
CA GLY A 287 -19.96 10.40 -12.13
C GLY A 287 -19.71 10.21 -10.64
N THR A 288 -20.48 9.33 -9.97
CA THR A 288 -20.22 8.91 -8.59
C THR A 288 -19.57 7.53 -8.53
N PHE A 289 -18.71 7.34 -7.53
CA PHE A 289 -17.79 6.22 -7.44
C PHE A 289 -17.91 5.45 -6.12
N VAL A 290 -17.63 4.15 -6.17
CA VAL A 290 -17.57 3.25 -5.02
C VAL A 290 -16.25 2.49 -4.97
N ASP A 291 -15.49 2.61 -3.87
CA ASP A 291 -14.30 1.78 -3.63
C ASP A 291 -14.70 0.29 -3.51
N VAL A 292 -14.27 -0.47 -4.52
CA VAL A 292 -14.40 -1.92 -4.63
C VAL A 292 -13.05 -2.64 -4.58
N GLY A 293 -11.91 -1.95 -4.46
CA GLY A 293 -10.57 -2.53 -4.67
C GLY A 293 -10.24 -3.72 -3.78
N LEU A 294 -10.75 -3.75 -2.54
CA LEU A 294 -10.65 -4.91 -1.66
C LEU A 294 -11.48 -6.11 -2.13
N LEU A 295 -12.69 -5.86 -2.63
CA LEU A 295 -13.64 -6.90 -3.07
C LEU A 295 -13.26 -7.45 -4.45
N ALA A 296 -12.86 -6.57 -5.35
CA ALA A 296 -12.26 -6.90 -6.64
C ALA A 296 -10.95 -7.68 -6.46
N GLY A 297 -10.19 -7.38 -5.40
CA GLY A 297 -9.03 -8.17 -4.98
C GLY A 297 -7.68 -7.62 -5.44
N VAL A 298 -7.64 -6.32 -5.75
CA VAL A 298 -6.49 -5.56 -6.29
C VAL A 298 -5.83 -4.61 -5.26
N ALA A 299 -6.44 -4.44 -4.08
CA ALA A 299 -5.91 -3.56 -3.03
C ALA A 299 -4.63 -4.09 -2.34
N PHE A 300 -4.29 -5.37 -2.52
CA PHE A 300 -3.18 -6.06 -1.86
C PHE A 300 -2.68 -7.22 -2.72
N ASN A 301 -1.39 -7.52 -2.63
CA ASN A 301 -0.79 -8.70 -3.27
C ASN A 301 -1.32 -10.03 -2.69
N GLY A 302 -0.92 -11.15 -3.29
CA GLY A 302 -1.33 -12.50 -2.89
C GLY A 302 -0.98 -12.88 -1.44
N SER A 303 -0.01 -12.20 -0.82
CA SER A 303 0.35 -12.35 0.61
C SER A 303 -0.49 -11.45 1.54
N GLY A 304 -1.41 -10.63 1.02
CA GLY A 304 -2.24 -9.70 1.78
C GLY A 304 -1.47 -8.47 2.28
N GLN A 305 -0.41 -8.06 1.58
CA GLN A 305 0.42 -6.91 1.93
C GLN A 305 0.20 -5.77 0.92
N PRO A 306 0.19 -4.49 1.36
CA PRO A 306 0.28 -3.36 0.44
C PRO A 306 1.72 -3.27 -0.08
N GLU A 307 1.89 -2.74 -1.27
CA GLU A 307 3.18 -2.63 -1.98
C GLU A 307 3.44 -1.16 -2.33
N GLY A 308 4.65 -0.83 -2.75
CA GLY A 308 5.04 0.51 -3.20
C GLY A 308 4.61 0.79 -4.64
N THR A 309 3.31 0.82 -4.94
CA THR A 309 2.83 0.92 -6.34
C THR A 309 3.15 2.28 -6.98
N MET A 310 3.88 2.28 -8.10
CA MET A 310 4.37 3.49 -8.77
C MET A 310 3.72 3.75 -10.12
N GLY A 311 4.00 2.90 -11.11
CA GLY A 311 3.39 2.93 -12.45
C GLY A 311 2.34 1.85 -12.61
N VAL A 312 1.34 2.11 -13.45
CA VAL A 312 0.21 1.21 -13.70
C VAL A 312 -0.15 1.20 -15.19
N ASP A 313 -0.55 0.05 -15.71
CA ASP A 313 -1.18 -0.08 -17.02
C ASP A 313 -2.23 -1.21 -16.99
N ALA A 314 -3.08 -1.30 -18.02
CA ALA A 314 -4.03 -2.38 -18.22
C ALA A 314 -4.16 -2.81 -19.68
N ALA A 315 -4.33 -4.10 -19.95
CA ALA A 315 -4.73 -4.62 -21.26
C ALA A 315 -5.33 -6.03 -21.12
N ASP A 316 -5.87 -6.59 -22.19
CA ASP A 316 -6.25 -8.01 -22.28
C ASP A 316 -4.98 -8.84 -22.52
N VAL A 317 -4.39 -9.42 -21.46
CA VAL A 317 -3.07 -10.10 -21.59
C VAL A 317 -3.16 -11.59 -21.90
N ASP A 318 -4.35 -12.21 -21.83
CA ASP A 318 -4.56 -13.62 -22.17
C ASP A 318 -5.66 -13.88 -23.23
N GLY A 319 -6.14 -12.83 -23.89
CA GLY A 319 -7.00 -12.89 -25.08
C GLY A 319 -8.46 -13.25 -24.78
N ASP A 320 -8.91 -13.07 -23.54
CA ASP A 320 -10.25 -13.45 -23.09
C ASP A 320 -11.31 -12.34 -23.28
N GLY A 321 -10.86 -11.14 -23.61
CA GLY A 321 -11.68 -9.95 -23.85
C GLY A 321 -11.92 -9.05 -22.63
N GLN A 322 -11.32 -9.37 -21.48
CA GLN A 322 -11.36 -8.55 -20.25
C GLN A 322 -10.07 -7.75 -20.07
N GLN A 323 -10.11 -6.72 -19.23
CA GLN A 323 -8.92 -5.93 -18.90
C GLN A 323 -8.23 -6.50 -17.66
N ASP A 324 -6.93 -6.76 -17.75
CA ASP A 324 -6.02 -7.10 -16.65
C ASP A 324 -5.22 -5.87 -16.22
N LEU A 325 -4.81 -5.79 -14.95
CA LEU A 325 -4.02 -4.66 -14.41
C LEU A 325 -2.59 -5.10 -14.08
N VAL A 326 -1.59 -4.34 -14.55
CA VAL A 326 -0.17 -4.56 -14.23
C VAL A 326 0.44 -3.33 -13.56
N MET A 327 1.36 -3.52 -12.62
CA MET A 327 1.96 -2.41 -11.85
C MET A 327 3.38 -2.70 -11.36
N THR A 328 4.12 -1.62 -11.11
CA THR A 328 5.49 -1.64 -10.57
C THR A 328 5.53 -1.39 -9.07
N ASN A 329 6.48 -2.02 -8.39
CA ASN A 329 6.62 -1.94 -6.94
C ASN A 329 8.08 -1.71 -6.50
N PHE A 330 8.30 -1.59 -5.18
CA PHE A 330 9.61 -1.33 -4.60
C PHE A 330 10.53 -2.57 -4.66
N GLN A 331 11.85 -2.38 -4.51
CA GLN A 331 12.78 -3.50 -4.44
C GLN A 331 12.43 -4.46 -3.29
N TRP A 332 12.47 -5.76 -3.55
CA TRP A 332 12.00 -6.84 -2.66
C TRP A 332 10.47 -6.96 -2.53
N GLU A 333 9.75 -6.29 -3.41
CA GLU A 333 8.35 -6.56 -3.78
C GLU A 333 8.35 -7.01 -5.25
N SER A 334 7.40 -7.85 -5.66
CA SER A 334 7.28 -8.23 -7.07
C SER A 334 6.50 -7.16 -7.82
N ASN A 335 6.83 -6.92 -9.10
CA ASN A 335 5.87 -6.26 -9.98
C ASN A 335 4.64 -7.16 -10.09
N THR A 336 3.47 -6.55 -9.96
CA THR A 336 2.22 -7.27 -9.74
C THR A 336 1.37 -7.28 -11.02
N LEU A 337 0.78 -8.44 -11.34
CA LEU A 337 -0.22 -8.62 -12.39
C LEU A 337 -1.50 -9.17 -11.76
N TYR A 338 -2.53 -8.34 -11.72
CA TYR A 338 -3.88 -8.72 -11.36
C TYR A 338 -4.63 -9.14 -12.62
N ARG A 339 -4.77 -10.45 -12.82
CA ARG A 339 -5.57 -11.00 -13.91
C ARG A 339 -7.04 -11.05 -13.53
N SER A 340 -7.93 -10.64 -14.44
CA SER A 340 -9.36 -10.79 -14.33
C SER A 340 -9.76 -12.27 -14.24
N LEU A 341 -10.76 -12.55 -13.42
CA LEU A 341 -11.41 -13.86 -13.30
C LEU A 341 -12.86 -13.82 -13.82
N SER A 342 -13.40 -12.61 -13.89
CA SER A 342 -14.75 -12.21 -14.29
C SER A 342 -14.80 -10.68 -14.18
N PRO A 343 -15.73 -9.99 -14.85
CA PRO A 343 -15.77 -8.53 -14.82
C PRO A 343 -15.81 -7.99 -13.38
N GLY A 344 -14.91 -7.04 -13.08
CA GLY A 344 -14.70 -6.48 -11.74
C GLY A 344 -14.15 -7.42 -10.65
N SER A 345 -13.51 -8.54 -10.99
CA SER A 345 -12.87 -9.43 -9.99
C SER A 345 -11.57 -10.06 -10.48
N PHE A 346 -10.53 -9.97 -9.65
CA PHE A 346 -9.15 -10.25 -10.03
C PHE A 346 -8.42 -11.21 -9.07
N ALA A 347 -7.32 -11.78 -9.57
CA ALA A 347 -6.30 -12.44 -8.75
C ALA A 347 -4.90 -11.97 -9.13
N ASP A 348 -4.05 -11.76 -8.12
CA ASP A 348 -2.60 -11.74 -8.30
C ASP A 348 -2.15 -13.09 -8.89
N VAL A 349 -1.53 -13.02 -10.06
CA VAL A 349 -0.93 -14.16 -10.77
C VAL A 349 0.56 -13.94 -11.07
N SER A 350 1.20 -13.00 -10.38
CA SER A 350 2.53 -12.47 -10.74
C SER A 350 3.63 -13.54 -10.73
N ARG A 351 3.51 -14.54 -9.84
CA ARG A 351 4.41 -15.71 -9.81
C ARG A 351 4.06 -16.73 -10.89
N GLU A 352 2.77 -16.93 -11.17
CA GLU A 352 2.28 -17.88 -12.18
C GLU A 352 2.46 -17.41 -13.62
N SER A 353 2.40 -16.09 -13.87
CA SER A 353 2.64 -15.45 -15.17
C SER A 353 4.13 -15.44 -15.52
N GLY A 354 5.01 -15.25 -14.53
CA GLY A 354 6.46 -15.30 -14.70
C GLY A 354 7.18 -13.97 -14.46
N ILE A 355 6.45 -12.86 -14.24
CA ILE A 355 7.05 -11.53 -14.03
C ILE A 355 7.60 -11.35 -12.60
N GLY A 356 6.97 -11.97 -11.60
CA GLY A 356 7.22 -11.67 -10.19
C GLY A 356 8.53 -12.22 -9.63
N GLY A 357 9.18 -13.15 -10.33
CA GLY A 357 10.53 -13.62 -9.99
C GLY A 357 11.63 -12.68 -10.53
N PRO A 358 11.67 -12.41 -11.84
CA PRO A 358 12.68 -11.54 -12.47
C PRO A 358 12.60 -10.06 -12.12
N SER A 359 11.48 -9.57 -11.56
CA SER A 359 11.33 -8.18 -11.07
C SER A 359 11.74 -7.99 -9.60
N PHE A 360 11.76 -9.05 -8.79
CA PHE A 360 11.83 -8.99 -7.33
C PHE A 360 13.10 -8.30 -6.76
N ASP A 361 14.21 -8.32 -7.51
CA ASP A 361 15.49 -7.72 -7.11
C ASP A 361 15.70 -6.29 -7.63
N ARG A 362 14.69 -5.66 -8.24
CA ARG A 362 14.76 -4.32 -8.84
C ARG A 362 13.75 -3.35 -8.24
N LEU A 363 14.03 -2.06 -8.35
CA LEU A 363 13.06 -1.01 -8.04
C LEU A 363 12.53 -0.47 -9.37
N ALA A 364 11.25 -0.71 -9.64
CA ALA A 364 10.60 -0.39 -10.90
C ALA A 364 9.73 0.88 -10.78
N PHE A 365 9.62 1.63 -11.88
CA PHE A 365 8.80 2.84 -11.99
C PHE A 365 7.84 2.74 -13.19
N GLY A 366 8.27 3.08 -14.40
CA GLY A 366 7.46 2.95 -15.61
C GLY A 366 7.17 1.50 -16.00
N ILE A 367 6.01 1.29 -16.62
CA ILE A 367 5.50 -0.01 -17.07
C ILE A 367 4.49 0.17 -18.20
N ASN A 368 4.62 -0.60 -19.27
CA ASN A 368 3.75 -0.49 -20.44
C ASN A 368 3.43 -1.89 -20.95
N LEU A 369 2.15 -2.13 -21.28
CA LEU A 369 1.68 -3.27 -22.05
C LEU A 369 1.64 -2.86 -23.52
N VAL A 370 2.40 -3.56 -24.35
CA VAL A 370 2.71 -3.15 -25.72
C VAL A 370 3.02 -4.40 -26.55
N ASP A 371 2.69 -4.42 -27.83
CA ASP A 371 3.11 -5.45 -28.76
C ASP A 371 4.40 -4.99 -29.46
N VAL A 372 5.54 -5.67 -29.26
CA VAL A 372 6.84 -5.21 -29.80
C VAL A 372 7.31 -5.96 -31.05
N ASP A 373 6.62 -7.02 -31.50
CA ASP A 373 6.92 -7.74 -32.74
C ASP A 373 5.72 -7.95 -33.69
N ASN A 374 4.60 -7.30 -33.34
CA ASN A 374 3.33 -7.23 -34.03
C ASN A 374 2.61 -8.59 -34.14
N ASP A 375 2.88 -9.57 -33.26
CA ASP A 375 2.23 -10.88 -33.30
C ASP A 375 0.79 -10.90 -32.74
N GLY A 376 0.41 -9.83 -32.03
CA GLY A 376 -0.91 -9.60 -31.44
C GLY A 376 -0.97 -9.79 -29.93
N ASP A 377 0.10 -10.25 -29.28
CA ASP A 377 0.15 -10.46 -27.84
C ASP A 377 0.66 -9.22 -27.08
N GLN A 378 0.14 -8.99 -25.88
CA GLN A 378 0.55 -7.84 -25.04
C GLN A 378 1.81 -8.17 -24.24
N ASP A 379 2.97 -7.81 -24.75
CA ASP A 379 4.27 -7.87 -24.07
C ASP A 379 4.36 -6.83 -22.94
N LEU A 380 5.39 -6.93 -22.10
CA LEU A 380 5.55 -6.08 -20.92
C LEU A 380 6.94 -5.44 -20.86
N PHE A 381 6.97 -4.10 -20.91
CA PHE A 381 8.16 -3.31 -20.60
C PHE A 381 8.15 -2.83 -19.14
N VAL A 382 9.34 -2.71 -18.52
CA VAL A 382 9.51 -2.15 -17.18
C VAL A 382 10.76 -1.26 -17.11
N ALA A 383 10.58 0.00 -16.72
CA ALA A 383 11.67 0.93 -16.41
C ALA A 383 12.17 0.75 -14.97
N ASN A 384 13.49 0.57 -14.78
CA ASN A 384 14.09 0.30 -13.47
C ASN A 384 15.11 1.37 -13.04
N GLY A 385 15.23 1.58 -11.73
CA GLY A 385 16.24 2.47 -11.17
C GLY A 385 16.00 2.79 -9.69
N HIS A 386 17.00 2.58 -8.84
CA HIS A 386 16.84 2.80 -7.40
C HIS A 386 16.65 4.29 -7.04
N ILE A 387 16.13 4.57 -5.84
CA ILE A 387 15.86 5.94 -5.35
C ILE A 387 16.99 6.57 -4.53
N ASP A 388 18.05 5.83 -4.22
CA ASP A 388 19.14 6.26 -3.32
C ASP A 388 20.50 6.02 -3.98
N GLU A 389 21.28 7.08 -4.19
CA GLU A 389 22.60 6.99 -4.83
C GLU A 389 23.71 6.39 -3.94
N ASP A 390 23.36 6.03 -2.69
CA ASP A 390 24.25 5.32 -1.77
C ASP A 390 23.85 3.84 -1.55
N ILE A 391 22.90 3.29 -2.33
CA ILE A 391 22.26 1.98 -2.08
C ILE A 391 23.26 0.81 -1.95
N GLU A 392 24.35 0.80 -2.73
CA GLU A 392 25.39 -0.24 -2.69
C GLU A 392 26.06 -0.37 -1.30
N ARG A 393 25.91 0.62 -0.41
CA ARG A 393 26.39 0.57 0.97
C ARG A 393 25.46 -0.21 1.91
N PHE A 394 24.18 -0.25 1.59
CA PHE A 394 23.12 -0.82 2.42
C PHE A 394 22.71 -2.21 1.92
N ASP A 395 22.66 -2.36 0.61
CA ASP A 395 22.49 -3.63 -0.09
C ASP A 395 23.55 -3.80 -1.19
N PRO A 396 24.59 -4.63 -0.96
CA PRO A 396 25.64 -4.89 -1.95
C PRO A 396 25.19 -5.64 -3.21
N GLN A 397 23.94 -6.09 -3.31
CA GLN A 397 23.36 -6.70 -4.51
C GLN A 397 22.58 -5.69 -5.36
N ALA A 398 22.07 -4.62 -4.74
CA ALA A 398 21.39 -3.54 -5.42
C ALA A 398 22.40 -2.55 -6.03
N THR A 399 21.99 -1.86 -7.09
CA THR A 399 22.74 -0.75 -7.70
C THR A 399 21.83 0.45 -7.91
N TYR A 400 22.39 1.67 -7.88
CA TYR A 400 21.60 2.90 -8.05
C TYR A 400 20.96 2.96 -9.44
N GLY A 401 21.76 2.87 -10.49
CA GLY A 401 21.26 2.58 -11.84
C GLY A 401 20.96 1.10 -11.99
N GLN A 402 19.85 0.75 -12.64
CA GLN A 402 19.43 -0.64 -12.88
C GLN A 402 19.09 -0.83 -14.38
N PRO A 403 19.25 -2.03 -14.95
CA PRO A 403 18.79 -2.29 -16.32
C PRO A 403 17.27 -2.43 -16.38
N ASP A 404 16.66 -1.83 -17.40
CA ASP A 404 15.24 -1.99 -17.73
C ASP A 404 14.92 -3.46 -18.10
N GLN A 405 13.63 -3.81 -18.17
CA GLN A 405 13.20 -5.14 -18.58
C GLN A 405 12.23 -5.10 -19.75
N LEU A 406 12.31 -6.14 -20.57
CA LEU A 406 11.27 -6.50 -21.53
C LEU A 406 10.94 -7.99 -21.34
N PHE A 407 9.66 -8.30 -21.32
CA PHE A 407 9.15 -9.66 -21.23
C PHE A 407 8.23 -9.94 -22.40
N LEU A 408 8.49 -11.00 -23.16
CA LEU A 408 7.55 -11.44 -24.19
C LEU A 408 6.45 -12.31 -23.58
N ASN A 409 5.21 -12.09 -24.01
CA ASN A 409 4.04 -12.89 -23.70
C ASN A 409 4.04 -14.19 -24.56
N ASP A 410 3.03 -15.05 -24.38
CA ASP A 410 2.78 -16.25 -25.18
C ASP A 410 1.29 -16.41 -25.57
N GLY A 411 0.56 -15.30 -25.55
CA GLY A 411 -0.88 -15.22 -25.77
C GLY A 411 -1.74 -15.77 -24.64
N THR A 412 -1.13 -16.18 -23.52
CA THR A 412 -1.84 -16.69 -22.33
C THR A 412 -1.54 -15.89 -21.05
N GLY A 413 -0.96 -14.70 -21.22
CA GLY A 413 -0.44 -13.85 -20.15
C GLY A 413 0.71 -14.51 -19.39
N ARG A 414 1.52 -15.33 -20.07
CA ARG A 414 2.76 -15.88 -19.52
C ARG A 414 3.95 -15.19 -20.13
N TYR A 415 4.75 -14.63 -19.25
CA TYR A 415 5.83 -13.72 -19.59
C TYR A 415 7.20 -14.40 -19.44
N ARG A 416 8.08 -14.11 -20.40
CA ARG A 416 9.48 -14.55 -20.42
C ARG A 416 10.39 -13.33 -20.54
N ASP A 417 11.20 -13.08 -19.51
CA ASP A 417 12.24 -12.04 -19.53
C ASP A 417 13.19 -12.27 -20.73
N VAL A 418 13.19 -11.31 -21.66
CA VAL A 418 14.04 -11.27 -22.85
C VAL A 418 15.10 -10.18 -22.80
N SER A 419 15.17 -9.39 -21.73
CA SER A 419 15.98 -8.17 -21.58
C SER A 419 17.47 -8.35 -21.95
N LYS A 420 18.00 -9.57 -21.86
CA LYS A 420 19.40 -9.93 -22.22
C LYS A 420 19.62 -10.26 -23.69
N SER A 421 18.58 -10.22 -24.51
CA SER A 421 18.58 -10.59 -25.93
C SER A 421 18.01 -9.52 -26.87
N VAL A 422 17.49 -8.40 -26.36
CA VAL A 422 16.79 -7.36 -27.15
C VAL A 422 17.68 -6.21 -27.63
N GLY A 423 19.00 -6.41 -27.65
CA GLY A 423 19.99 -5.39 -28.03
C GLY A 423 20.84 -4.87 -26.87
N GLU A 424 21.93 -4.17 -27.18
CA GLU A 424 22.86 -3.64 -26.15
C GLU A 424 22.25 -2.47 -25.35
N ALA A 425 21.24 -1.77 -25.89
CA ALA A 425 20.61 -0.61 -25.26
C ALA A 425 19.93 -0.93 -23.92
N PHE A 426 19.30 -2.10 -23.80
CA PHE A 426 18.68 -2.60 -22.56
C PHE A 426 19.70 -3.09 -21.53
N GLY A 427 20.96 -3.35 -21.93
CA GLY A 427 22.02 -3.77 -21.01
C GLY A 427 22.60 -2.62 -20.17
N ALA A 428 22.23 -1.37 -20.46
CA ALA A 428 22.73 -0.20 -19.77
C ALA A 428 21.92 0.11 -18.50
N ALA A 429 22.61 0.34 -17.39
CA ALA A 429 21.99 0.63 -16.10
C ALA A 429 21.74 2.13 -15.94
N PHE A 430 20.47 2.54 -15.85
CA PHE A 430 20.03 3.93 -15.69
C PHE A 430 19.12 4.07 -14.45
N VAL A 431 18.77 5.30 -14.09
CA VAL A 431 17.77 5.59 -13.05
C VAL A 431 16.44 5.89 -13.75
N SER A 432 15.88 4.89 -14.43
CA SER A 432 14.71 5.09 -15.29
C SER A 432 13.45 5.41 -14.46
N ARG A 433 12.56 6.24 -15.01
CA ARG A 433 11.31 6.69 -14.40
C ARG A 433 10.16 6.51 -15.38
N GLY A 434 9.63 7.58 -15.96
CA GLY A 434 8.60 7.50 -16.98
C GLY A 434 9.11 6.85 -18.27
N SER A 435 8.24 6.07 -18.89
CA SER A 435 8.41 5.46 -20.21
C SER A 435 7.21 5.77 -21.08
N VAL A 436 7.48 5.93 -22.38
CA VAL A 436 6.50 6.29 -23.41
C VAL A 436 6.74 5.39 -24.63
N PHE A 437 5.72 4.65 -25.07
CA PHE A 437 5.71 3.95 -26.35
C PHE A 437 4.95 4.74 -27.42
N PHE A 438 5.53 4.77 -28.63
CA PHE A 438 5.00 5.47 -29.80
C PHE A 438 5.70 5.03 -31.07
N ASP A 439 5.02 5.13 -32.23
CA ASP A 439 5.62 4.88 -33.55
C ASP A 439 6.11 6.23 -34.11
N TYR A 440 7.40 6.57 -33.91
CA TYR A 440 7.90 7.93 -34.18
C TYR A 440 8.24 8.15 -35.66
N ASP A 441 8.54 7.08 -36.41
CA ASP A 441 8.79 7.14 -37.86
C ASP A 441 7.66 6.60 -38.76
N ASN A 442 6.50 6.33 -38.17
CA ASN A 442 5.26 5.93 -38.85
C ASN A 442 5.44 4.67 -39.72
N ASP A 443 6.29 3.74 -39.27
CA ASP A 443 6.64 2.51 -39.99
C ASP A 443 5.92 1.27 -39.42
N GLY A 444 5.45 1.38 -38.18
CA GLY A 444 4.51 0.46 -37.54
C GLY A 444 5.08 -0.53 -36.55
N ASP A 445 6.36 -0.43 -36.18
CA ASP A 445 6.81 -0.97 -34.90
C ASP A 445 6.75 0.08 -33.78
N GLN A 446 6.74 -0.37 -32.52
CA GLN A 446 6.57 0.50 -31.36
C GLN A 446 7.93 0.88 -30.75
N ASP A 447 8.29 2.16 -30.84
CA ASP A 447 9.52 2.73 -30.27
C ASP A 447 9.36 3.11 -28.79
N LEU A 448 10.48 3.23 -28.10
CA LEU A 448 10.51 3.47 -26.66
C LEU A 448 11.32 4.73 -26.30
N PHE A 449 10.65 5.71 -25.69
CA PHE A 449 11.28 6.84 -25.01
C PHE A 449 11.32 6.63 -23.49
N VAL A 450 12.48 6.82 -22.86
CA VAL A 450 12.67 6.65 -21.41
C VAL A 450 13.29 7.88 -20.77
N VAL A 451 12.61 8.43 -19.77
CA VAL A 451 13.11 9.49 -18.90
C VAL A 451 13.97 8.87 -17.80
N ASN A 452 15.22 9.33 -17.66
CA ASN A 452 16.16 8.81 -16.66
C ASN A 452 16.50 9.93 -15.66
N SER A 453 16.21 9.73 -14.38
CA SER A 453 16.22 10.80 -13.37
C SER A 453 17.62 11.33 -13.10
N GLY A 454 17.83 12.64 -13.33
CA GLY A 454 19.15 13.27 -13.17
C GLY A 454 20.15 12.88 -14.25
N GLN A 455 19.67 12.32 -15.37
CA GLN A 455 20.46 11.72 -16.45
C GLN A 455 19.89 12.10 -17.82
N ARG A 456 20.57 11.71 -18.91
CA ARG A 456 20.05 11.89 -20.28
C ARG A 456 18.79 11.05 -20.48
N ALA A 457 17.78 11.57 -21.17
CA ALA A 457 16.71 10.71 -21.71
C ALA A 457 17.25 9.81 -22.83
N ARG A 458 16.51 8.76 -23.18
CA ARG A 458 16.85 7.83 -24.27
C ARG A 458 15.66 7.67 -25.21
N LEU A 459 15.91 7.65 -26.52
CA LEU A 459 14.99 7.16 -27.53
C LEU A 459 15.60 5.89 -28.15
N LEU A 460 14.89 4.78 -28.02
CA LEU A 460 15.28 3.47 -28.54
C LEU A 460 14.33 3.15 -29.70
N ARG A 461 14.84 3.13 -30.94
CA ARG A 461 14.05 2.67 -32.07
C ARG A 461 13.93 1.15 -32.00
N ASN A 462 12.76 0.62 -32.29
CA ASN A 462 12.59 -0.78 -32.60
C ASN A 462 13.19 -1.07 -34.00
N ASP A 463 13.96 -2.16 -34.13
CA ASP A 463 14.57 -2.62 -35.39
C ASP A 463 14.19 -4.11 -35.59
N THR A 464 13.03 -4.52 -35.04
CA THR A 464 12.62 -5.93 -34.97
C THR A 464 12.16 -6.42 -36.34
N SER A 465 13.00 -7.23 -36.98
CA SER A 465 12.68 -7.80 -38.28
C SER A 465 11.62 -8.91 -38.16
N THR A 466 10.37 -8.51 -38.28
CA THR A 466 9.19 -9.38 -38.35
C THR A 466 8.64 -9.47 -39.79
N ALA A 467 7.71 -10.39 -40.00
CA ALA A 467 6.87 -10.47 -41.20
C ALA A 467 5.38 -10.30 -40.84
N ASN A 468 5.12 -9.85 -39.61
CA ASN A 468 3.79 -9.55 -39.10
C ASN A 468 3.29 -8.21 -39.65
N HIS A 469 1.97 -8.06 -39.61
CA HIS A 469 1.23 -6.88 -40.05
C HIS A 469 0.68 -6.10 -38.86
N TRP A 470 0.30 -4.84 -39.08
CA TRP A 470 -0.21 -3.96 -38.03
C TRP A 470 -1.39 -3.08 -38.49
N LEU A 471 -2.07 -2.47 -37.52
CA LEU A 471 -3.07 -1.41 -37.73
C LEU A 471 -3.09 -0.47 -36.53
N SER A 472 -2.76 0.81 -36.72
CA SER A 472 -2.95 1.83 -35.67
C SER A 472 -4.27 2.57 -35.92
N VAL A 473 -5.12 2.73 -34.90
CA VAL A 473 -6.44 3.35 -35.01
C VAL A 473 -6.47 4.67 -34.23
N GLN A 474 -6.65 5.78 -34.95
CA GLN A 474 -6.93 7.09 -34.36
C GLN A 474 -8.44 7.28 -34.26
N LEU A 475 -8.96 7.42 -33.04
CA LEU A 475 -10.35 7.83 -32.82
C LEU A 475 -10.48 9.36 -32.94
N VAL A 476 -11.65 9.81 -33.39
CA VAL A 476 -12.06 11.22 -33.37
C VAL A 476 -13.56 11.29 -33.05
N GLY A 477 -13.87 11.72 -31.83
CA GLY A 477 -15.24 11.93 -31.33
C GLY A 477 -15.98 13.08 -32.03
N ARG A 478 -17.30 13.12 -31.80
CA ARG A 478 -18.20 14.21 -32.23
C ARG A 478 -19.39 14.42 -31.31
N VAL A 479 -19.82 13.37 -30.63
CA VAL A 479 -20.86 13.34 -29.59
C VAL A 479 -20.24 12.92 -28.27
N SER A 480 -19.27 12.01 -28.33
CA SER A 480 -18.27 11.78 -27.27
C SER A 480 -17.18 12.86 -27.34
N ASN A 481 -16.38 12.97 -26.28
CA ASN A 481 -15.13 13.76 -26.25
C ASN A 481 -14.25 13.54 -27.49
N TYR A 482 -13.55 14.58 -27.93
CA TYR A 482 -12.85 14.61 -29.23
C TYR A 482 -11.78 13.52 -29.37
N ASP A 483 -10.99 13.26 -28.33
CA ASP A 483 -10.00 12.17 -28.32
C ASP A 483 -10.65 10.78 -28.41
N GLY A 484 -11.90 10.64 -27.96
CA GLY A 484 -12.60 9.37 -27.86
C GLY A 484 -12.10 8.48 -26.71
N PHE A 485 -11.58 9.08 -25.64
CA PHE A 485 -11.23 8.35 -24.40
C PHE A 485 -12.48 7.69 -23.82
N GLY A 486 -12.34 6.45 -23.32
CA GLY A 486 -13.44 5.52 -23.01
C GLY A 486 -13.94 4.71 -24.22
N GLY A 487 -13.46 5.02 -25.43
CA GLY A 487 -13.83 4.29 -26.65
C GLY A 487 -13.16 2.91 -26.71
N ARG A 488 -13.95 1.84 -26.87
CA ARG A 488 -13.44 0.46 -27.00
C ARG A 488 -13.44 0.01 -28.46
N VAL A 489 -12.26 -0.36 -28.95
CA VAL A 489 -12.02 -0.79 -30.34
C VAL A 489 -11.72 -2.29 -30.36
N ARG A 490 -12.43 -3.03 -31.21
CA ARG A 490 -12.20 -4.45 -31.50
C ARG A 490 -11.84 -4.65 -32.96
N VAL A 491 -10.69 -5.27 -33.21
CA VAL A 491 -10.22 -5.67 -34.54
C VAL A 491 -10.46 -7.17 -34.70
N VAL A 492 -10.93 -7.61 -35.88
CA VAL A 492 -11.20 -9.03 -36.20
C VAL A 492 -10.51 -9.40 -37.50
N CYS A 493 -9.80 -10.52 -37.51
CA CYS A 493 -9.20 -11.11 -38.70
C CYS A 493 -9.26 -12.65 -38.65
N GLY A 494 -10.12 -13.25 -39.48
CA GLY A 494 -10.37 -14.68 -39.51
C GLY A 494 -10.93 -15.18 -38.18
N ASP A 495 -10.16 -16.06 -37.52
CA ASP A 495 -10.49 -16.61 -36.20
C ASP A 495 -9.81 -15.81 -35.05
N GLN A 496 -9.00 -14.78 -35.35
CA GLN A 496 -8.35 -13.91 -34.37
C GLN A 496 -9.16 -12.63 -34.13
N GLN A 497 -9.12 -12.13 -32.90
CA GLN A 497 -9.69 -10.85 -32.51
C GLN A 497 -8.80 -10.21 -31.44
N TRP A 498 -8.75 -8.88 -31.42
CA TRP A 498 -8.03 -8.08 -30.43
C TRP A 498 -8.93 -6.95 -29.96
N SER A 499 -8.81 -6.55 -28.69
CA SER A 499 -9.66 -5.50 -28.10
C SER A 499 -8.81 -4.58 -27.22
N GLN A 500 -8.88 -3.28 -27.48
CA GLN A 500 -8.24 -2.25 -26.66
C GLN A 500 -9.24 -1.14 -26.34
N GLU A 501 -8.92 -0.36 -25.32
CA GLU A 501 -9.70 0.77 -24.85
C GLU A 501 -8.83 2.02 -24.90
N HIS A 502 -9.36 3.09 -25.50
CA HIS A 502 -8.65 4.35 -25.60
C HIS A 502 -8.72 5.09 -24.27
N ARG A 503 -7.56 5.44 -23.70
CA ARG A 503 -7.44 5.99 -22.34
C ARG A 503 -6.38 7.08 -22.31
N SER A 504 -6.53 8.02 -21.39
CA SER A 504 -5.51 9.01 -21.06
C SER A 504 -4.66 8.52 -19.88
N GLY A 505 -3.34 8.72 -19.96
CA GLY A 505 -2.38 8.34 -18.93
C GLY A 505 -2.10 6.83 -18.81
N VAL A 506 -0.83 6.45 -18.84
CA VAL A 506 -0.33 5.08 -18.63
C VAL A 506 1.05 5.11 -17.97
N SER A 507 1.55 3.96 -17.52
CA SER A 507 2.91 3.84 -16.95
C SER A 507 3.09 4.70 -15.68
N TYR A 508 4.28 5.25 -15.47
CA TYR A 508 4.61 6.17 -14.39
C TYR A 508 4.61 7.62 -14.88
N LEU A 509 3.56 8.36 -14.52
CA LEU A 509 3.44 9.81 -14.75
C LEU A 509 3.48 10.25 -16.23
N SER A 510 3.17 9.32 -17.13
CA SER A 510 3.40 9.43 -18.58
C SER A 510 2.13 9.16 -19.40
N GLN A 511 2.23 9.34 -20.71
CA GLN A 511 1.19 8.98 -21.67
C GLN A 511 1.81 8.50 -22.99
N ASP A 512 1.40 7.32 -23.44
CA ASP A 512 1.80 6.74 -24.74
C ASP A 512 1.09 7.43 -25.91
N ASP A 513 1.42 7.00 -27.13
CA ASP A 513 0.78 7.42 -28.38
C ASP A 513 -0.77 7.35 -28.30
N PRO A 514 -1.52 8.41 -28.69
CA PRO A 514 -2.99 8.41 -28.69
C PRO A 514 -3.61 7.51 -29.79
N ARG A 515 -2.80 6.81 -30.58
CA ARG A 515 -3.25 5.87 -31.61
C ARG A 515 -3.22 4.45 -31.05
N LEU A 516 -4.37 3.80 -30.96
CA LEU A 516 -4.47 2.40 -30.52
C LEU A 516 -3.76 1.48 -31.52
N HIS A 517 -2.62 0.90 -31.11
CA HIS A 517 -1.81 0.04 -31.96
C HIS A 517 -2.19 -1.43 -31.82
N PHE A 518 -2.50 -2.09 -32.94
CA PHE A 518 -2.79 -3.52 -33.01
C PHE A 518 -1.76 -4.22 -33.92
N GLY A 519 -0.92 -5.07 -33.34
CA GLY A 519 -0.27 -6.14 -34.11
C GLY A 519 -1.30 -7.17 -34.55
N LEU A 520 -1.14 -7.68 -35.77
CA LEU A 520 -2.11 -8.55 -36.43
C LEU A 520 -1.50 -9.90 -36.84
N GLY A 521 -0.24 -10.16 -36.46
CA GLY A 521 0.50 -11.35 -36.86
C GLY A 521 0.52 -11.51 -38.39
N ALA A 522 0.21 -12.71 -38.87
CA ALA A 522 0.18 -13.02 -40.30
C ALA A 522 -1.09 -12.52 -41.05
N CYS A 523 -1.95 -11.71 -40.42
CA CYS A 523 -3.17 -11.19 -41.03
C CYS A 523 -2.86 -10.12 -42.09
N ALA A 524 -3.15 -10.40 -43.37
CA ALA A 524 -2.90 -9.46 -44.47
C ALA A 524 -4.12 -8.60 -44.89
N ALA A 525 -5.27 -8.73 -44.22
CA ALA A 525 -6.48 -7.95 -44.45
C ALA A 525 -7.43 -8.09 -43.25
N VAL A 526 -7.92 -6.97 -42.70
CA VAL A 526 -8.82 -6.96 -41.54
C VAL A 526 -10.27 -7.11 -41.99
N ASP A 527 -10.97 -8.12 -41.45
CA ASP A 527 -12.37 -8.40 -41.79
C ASP A 527 -13.28 -7.30 -41.27
N SER A 528 -13.09 -6.88 -40.01
CA SER A 528 -13.81 -5.75 -39.43
C SER A 528 -13.10 -5.07 -38.28
N VAL A 529 -13.30 -3.76 -38.17
CA VAL A 529 -13.07 -2.97 -36.96
C VAL A 529 -14.45 -2.57 -36.40
N ALA A 530 -14.68 -2.83 -35.13
CA ALA A 530 -15.88 -2.43 -34.40
C ALA A 530 -15.51 -1.50 -33.25
N ILE A 531 -16.24 -0.39 -33.10
CA ILE A 531 -15.97 0.66 -32.11
C ILE A 531 -17.24 0.88 -31.30
N ARG A 532 -17.12 0.82 -29.96
CA ARG A 532 -18.09 1.37 -29.03
C ARG A 532 -17.55 2.73 -28.58
N TRP A 533 -18.28 3.80 -28.88
CA TRP A 533 -17.99 5.15 -28.43
C TRP A 533 -18.56 5.39 -27.01
N PRO A 534 -17.97 6.30 -26.20
CA PRO A 534 -18.50 6.71 -24.90
C PRO A 534 -19.97 7.14 -24.94
N SER A 535 -20.39 7.82 -26.01
CA SER A 535 -21.80 8.18 -26.31
C SER A 535 -22.79 7.00 -26.42
N GLY A 536 -22.31 5.75 -26.31
CA GLY A 536 -23.07 4.53 -26.56
C GLY A 536 -23.25 4.21 -28.04
N HIS A 537 -22.80 5.07 -28.97
CA HIS A 537 -22.82 4.77 -30.39
C HIS A 537 -21.92 3.55 -30.70
N SER A 538 -22.41 2.68 -31.57
CA SER A 538 -21.62 1.57 -32.13
C SER A 538 -21.38 1.78 -33.62
N GLN A 539 -20.13 1.72 -34.04
CA GLN A 539 -19.69 1.88 -35.42
C GLN A 539 -18.93 0.63 -35.86
N SER A 540 -19.05 0.25 -37.14
CA SER A 540 -18.27 -0.84 -37.70
C SER A 540 -17.85 -0.54 -39.13
N LEU A 541 -16.62 -0.93 -39.44
CA LEU A 541 -15.95 -0.83 -40.74
C LEU A 541 -15.54 -2.24 -41.16
N THR A 542 -15.57 -2.56 -42.45
CA THR A 542 -15.22 -3.88 -42.99
C THR A 542 -14.24 -3.78 -44.15
N ASP A 543 -13.61 -4.91 -44.50
CA ASP A 543 -12.74 -5.05 -45.68
C ASP A 543 -11.57 -4.05 -45.69
N LEU A 544 -10.88 -3.94 -44.56
CA LEU A 544 -9.82 -2.95 -44.32
C LEU A 544 -8.43 -3.49 -44.69
N ALA A 545 -7.57 -2.58 -45.15
CA ALA A 545 -6.15 -2.88 -45.37
C ALA A 545 -5.40 -3.01 -44.03
N VAL A 546 -4.18 -3.52 -44.09
CA VAL A 546 -3.21 -3.53 -42.98
C VAL A 546 -2.07 -2.57 -43.29
N ASP A 547 -1.11 -2.44 -42.36
CA ASP A 547 0.13 -1.67 -42.46
C ASP A 547 -0.12 -0.16 -42.71
N HIS A 548 -1.06 0.41 -41.94
CA HIS A 548 -1.38 1.84 -42.01
C HIS A 548 -2.06 2.38 -40.74
N VAL A 549 -2.04 3.70 -40.59
CA VAL A 549 -2.86 4.44 -39.62
C VAL A 549 -4.26 4.68 -40.18
N LEU A 550 -5.29 4.25 -39.44
CA LEU A 550 -6.70 4.41 -39.76
C LEU A 550 -7.36 5.44 -38.83
N THR A 551 -7.68 6.62 -39.36
CA THR A 551 -8.50 7.60 -38.64
C THR A 551 -9.98 7.28 -38.77
N VAL A 552 -10.66 7.02 -37.64
CA VAL A 552 -12.12 6.79 -37.60
C VAL A 552 -12.81 7.94 -36.88
N ARG A 553 -13.79 8.54 -37.56
CA ARG A 553 -14.58 9.66 -37.03
C ARG A 553 -15.96 9.18 -36.62
N GLU A 554 -16.41 9.58 -35.44
CA GLU A 554 -17.75 9.28 -34.92
C GLU A 554 -18.82 9.85 -35.89
N PRO A 555 -19.89 9.11 -36.21
CA PRO A 555 -20.97 9.63 -37.06
C PRO A 555 -21.84 10.66 -36.33
N GLU A 556 -22.38 11.63 -37.07
CA GLU A 556 -23.39 12.56 -36.53
C GLU A 556 -24.65 11.81 -36.06
N ALA A 557 -25.16 12.17 -34.87
CA ALA A 557 -26.30 11.51 -34.26
C ALA A 557 -27.55 11.51 -35.17
N ALA A 558 -27.97 10.32 -35.59
CA ALA A 558 -29.30 10.12 -36.14
C ALA A 558 -30.32 10.19 -35.00
N ALA A 559 -31.46 10.87 -35.23
CA ALA A 559 -32.49 11.05 -34.20
C ALA A 559 -32.90 9.71 -33.57
N ALA A 560 -32.74 9.60 -32.25
CA ALA A 560 -32.74 8.35 -31.50
C ALA A 560 -33.98 7.46 -31.75
N ALA A 561 -33.74 6.15 -31.82
CA ALA A 561 -34.75 5.11 -31.64
C ALA A 561 -34.57 4.48 -30.26
N ASP A 562 -35.67 4.26 -29.53
CA ASP A 562 -35.65 3.80 -28.14
C ASP A 562 -34.89 2.46 -27.96
N PRO A 563 -34.12 2.29 -26.87
CA PRO A 563 -33.42 1.04 -26.58
C PRO A 563 -34.38 -0.08 -26.16
N PRO A 564 -34.10 -1.35 -26.50
CA PRO A 564 -34.91 -2.49 -26.10
C PRO A 564 -34.69 -2.86 -24.62
N HIS A 565 -35.77 -2.93 -23.85
CA HIS A 565 -35.75 -3.55 -22.51
C HIS A 565 -35.91 -5.08 -22.60
N ASP A 566 -34.81 -5.80 -22.39
CA ASP A 566 -34.76 -7.20 -21.95
C ASP A 566 -33.72 -7.29 -20.81
N GLY A 567 -33.80 -8.16 -19.80
CA GLY A 567 -34.82 -9.16 -19.46
C GLY A 567 -34.39 -9.87 -18.17
N ASN A 568 -34.99 -9.49 -17.04
CA ASN A 568 -34.57 -9.88 -15.68
C ASN A 568 -34.38 -11.41 -15.49
N THR A 569 -33.13 -11.85 -15.27
CA THR A 569 -32.79 -13.24 -14.93
C THR A 569 -32.61 -13.42 -13.43
N ALA A 570 -33.57 -14.12 -12.81
CA ALA A 570 -33.54 -14.41 -11.37
C ALA A 570 -32.41 -15.39 -11.01
N LEU A 571 -31.47 -14.94 -10.18
CA LEU A 571 -30.44 -15.79 -9.57
C LEU A 571 -31.08 -16.88 -8.69
N THR A 572 -30.80 -18.13 -9.02
CA THR A 572 -31.22 -19.31 -8.24
C THR A 572 -30.29 -19.53 -7.06
N THR A 573 -30.82 -19.62 -5.83
CA THR A 573 -30.03 -19.87 -4.62
C THR A 573 -29.66 -21.36 -4.47
N ASP A 574 -28.36 -21.65 -4.35
CA ASP A 574 -27.82 -23.00 -4.13
C ASP A 574 -27.83 -23.37 -2.62
N PRO A 575 -28.30 -24.57 -2.18
CA PRO A 575 -28.61 -24.83 -0.77
C PRO A 575 -27.43 -25.09 0.20
N GLN A 576 -26.31 -24.36 0.10
CA GLN A 576 -25.23 -24.36 1.11
C GLN A 576 -24.70 -22.95 1.46
N GLU A 577 -25.60 -21.96 1.56
CA GLU A 577 -25.24 -20.65 2.11
C GLU A 577 -24.61 -20.74 3.50
N ILE A 578 -23.46 -20.09 3.66
CA ILE A 578 -22.93 -19.75 4.97
C ILE A 578 -23.71 -18.54 5.47
N ASP A 579 -24.67 -18.82 6.36
CA ASP A 579 -25.52 -17.86 7.05
C ASP A 579 -24.72 -16.65 7.57
N THR A 580 -24.86 -15.50 6.91
CA THR A 580 -24.14 -14.25 7.22
C THR A 580 -24.50 -13.69 8.60
N LEU A 581 -25.69 -14.03 9.11
CA LEU A 581 -26.08 -13.71 10.49
C LEU A 581 -25.23 -14.49 11.50
N ARG A 582 -24.70 -15.68 11.15
CA ARG A 582 -23.73 -16.40 12.01
C ARG A 582 -22.37 -15.74 12.00
N ILE A 583 -21.89 -15.25 10.86
CA ILE A 583 -20.61 -14.53 10.79
C ILE A 583 -20.70 -13.25 11.65
N THR A 584 -21.76 -12.46 11.46
CA THR A 584 -22.00 -11.25 12.26
C THR A 584 -22.22 -11.58 13.75
N ALA A 585 -22.98 -12.63 14.09
CA ALA A 585 -23.21 -13.01 15.48
C ALA A 585 -21.97 -13.63 16.15
N ALA A 586 -21.11 -14.32 15.41
CA ALA A 586 -19.82 -14.81 15.89
C ALA A 586 -18.89 -13.63 16.19
N TRP A 587 -18.81 -12.66 15.27
CA TRP A 587 -18.12 -11.39 15.48
C TRP A 587 -18.60 -10.67 16.73
N GLU A 588 -19.89 -10.32 16.85
CA GLU A 588 -20.42 -9.58 18.01
C GLU A 588 -20.16 -10.26 19.36
N ARG A 589 -20.11 -11.60 19.38
CA ARG A 589 -19.93 -12.44 20.57
C ARG A 589 -18.47 -12.83 20.84
N ALA A 590 -17.58 -12.63 19.88
CA ALA A 590 -16.18 -12.99 20.00
C ALA A 590 -15.55 -12.25 21.19
N PRO A 591 -14.85 -12.96 22.10
CA PRO A 591 -14.31 -12.38 23.31
C PRO A 591 -13.18 -11.38 23.02
N MET A 592 -12.74 -10.67 24.05
CA MET A 592 -11.50 -9.90 23.99
C MET A 592 -10.33 -10.88 24.09
N VAL A 593 -9.43 -10.87 23.10
CA VAL A 593 -8.17 -11.62 23.14
C VAL A 593 -7.05 -10.62 23.38
N LEU A 594 -6.35 -10.80 24.51
CA LEU A 594 -5.14 -10.06 24.85
C LEU A 594 -3.92 -10.91 24.49
N PRO A 595 -2.78 -10.29 24.14
CA PRO A 595 -1.55 -11.01 23.80
C PRO A 595 -1.14 -12.01 24.91
N PRO A 596 -0.54 -13.17 24.56
CA PRO A 596 -0.13 -14.20 25.54
C PRO A 596 0.74 -13.65 26.68
N GLU A 597 1.52 -12.61 26.42
CA GLU A 597 2.39 -11.90 27.34
C GLU A 597 1.64 -11.35 28.56
N VAL A 598 0.36 -10.94 28.41
CA VAL A 598 -0.49 -10.48 29.53
C VAL A 598 -0.73 -11.58 30.56
N ARG A 599 -0.75 -12.84 30.14
CA ARG A 599 -1.00 -13.99 31.03
C ARG A 599 0.25 -14.43 31.81
N ALA A 600 1.44 -14.01 31.37
CA ALA A 600 2.71 -14.36 31.99
C ALA A 600 3.14 -13.33 33.05
N ARG A 601 2.59 -13.41 34.27
CA ARG A 601 3.18 -12.76 35.46
C ARG A 601 4.52 -13.42 35.84
N ARG A 602 5.57 -13.25 35.03
CA ARG A 602 6.93 -13.71 35.36
C ARG A 602 7.79 -12.64 36.01
N ASP A 603 7.72 -11.39 35.52
CA ASP A 603 8.73 -10.37 35.87
C ASP A 603 8.18 -9.09 36.54
N VAL A 604 6.87 -9.03 36.86
CA VAL A 604 6.29 -7.91 37.62
C VAL A 604 6.44 -8.18 39.13
N PRO A 605 7.14 -7.32 39.90
CA PRO A 605 7.31 -7.50 41.34
C PRO A 605 5.97 -7.52 42.10
N ASP A 606 5.82 -8.44 43.06
CA ASP A 606 4.66 -8.45 43.97
C ASP A 606 4.76 -7.24 44.93
N LEU A 607 3.83 -6.29 44.78
CA LEU A 607 3.80 -5.04 45.52
C LEU A 607 3.58 -5.23 47.03
N GLU A 608 2.77 -6.21 47.42
CA GLU A 608 2.47 -6.52 48.82
C GLU A 608 3.65 -7.28 49.46
N ALA A 609 4.24 -8.23 48.75
CA ALA A 609 5.46 -8.90 49.21
C ALA A 609 6.62 -7.90 49.38
N ALA A 610 6.83 -7.00 48.42
CA ALA A 610 7.84 -5.96 48.48
C ALA A 610 7.60 -4.97 49.64
N ARG A 611 6.34 -4.56 49.87
CA ARG A 611 5.98 -3.73 51.03
C ARG A 611 6.31 -4.43 52.35
N ASN A 612 5.93 -5.70 52.48
CA ASN A 612 6.15 -6.46 53.71
C ASN A 612 7.64 -6.73 53.95
N ALA A 613 8.42 -6.99 52.90
CA ALA A 613 9.89 -7.10 52.98
C ALA A 613 10.55 -5.78 53.42
N PHE A 614 10.09 -4.64 52.91
CA PHE A 614 10.55 -3.31 53.34
C PHE A 614 10.21 -2.98 54.79
N VAL A 615 8.95 -3.15 55.20
CA VAL A 615 8.49 -2.85 56.58
C VAL A 615 9.15 -3.74 57.63
N SER A 616 9.50 -4.98 57.26
CA SER A 616 10.17 -5.95 58.16
C SER A 616 11.71 -5.92 58.07
N ALA A 617 12.30 -5.05 57.25
CA ALA A 617 13.72 -5.07 56.95
C ALA A 617 14.61 -4.73 58.17
N PRO A 618 15.64 -5.53 58.49
CA PRO A 618 16.65 -5.15 59.48
C PRO A 618 17.48 -3.94 58.98
N PRO A 619 18.10 -3.16 59.88
CA PRO A 619 18.78 -1.91 59.51
C PRO A 619 19.84 -2.05 58.41
N ASN A 620 20.52 -3.20 58.32
CA ASN A 620 21.54 -3.51 57.30
C ASN A 620 20.98 -3.93 55.93
N ARG A 621 19.65 -4.06 55.78
CA ARG A 621 18.98 -4.33 54.49
C ARG A 621 17.92 -3.29 54.14
N LEU A 622 17.63 -2.35 55.04
CA LEU A 622 16.55 -1.36 54.89
C LEU A 622 16.68 -0.52 53.60
N ALA A 623 17.91 -0.15 53.22
CA ALA A 623 18.15 0.61 51.99
C ALA A 623 17.81 -0.19 50.71
N THR A 624 18.32 -1.42 50.60
CA THR A 624 18.04 -2.31 49.46
C THR A 624 16.56 -2.70 49.38
N MET A 625 15.91 -2.97 50.52
CA MET A 625 14.46 -3.28 50.52
C MET A 625 13.60 -2.05 50.21
N ARG A 626 14.06 -0.83 50.52
CA ARG A 626 13.41 0.42 50.10
C ARG A 626 13.39 0.54 48.57
N LEU A 627 14.52 0.28 47.91
CA LEU A 627 14.61 0.30 46.44
C LEU A 627 13.72 -0.76 45.79
N ALA A 628 13.76 -2.01 46.29
CA ALA A 628 12.90 -3.08 45.77
C ALA A 628 11.40 -2.74 45.87
N TYR A 629 10.99 -2.05 46.94
CA TYR A 629 9.61 -1.58 47.09
C TYR A 629 9.30 -0.35 46.23
N ALA A 630 10.23 0.59 46.05
CA ALA A 630 10.09 1.71 45.12
C ALA A 630 9.92 1.24 43.67
N GLU A 631 10.70 0.23 43.26
CA GLU A 631 10.61 -0.39 41.93
C GLU A 631 9.29 -1.13 41.73
N ALA A 632 8.83 -1.90 42.73
CA ALA A 632 7.48 -2.46 42.68
C ALA A 632 6.42 -1.35 42.52
N LEU A 633 6.47 -0.27 43.30
CA LEU A 633 5.55 0.86 43.15
C LEU A 633 5.64 1.52 41.77
N ARG A 634 6.82 1.63 41.17
CA ARG A 634 7.04 2.18 39.82
C ARG A 634 6.38 1.32 38.75
N VAL A 635 6.63 0.00 38.77
CA VAL A 635 6.02 -0.95 37.82
C VAL A 635 4.50 -1.00 37.95
N HIS A 636 3.97 -0.93 39.18
CA HIS A 636 2.53 -0.81 39.48
C HIS A 636 1.96 0.62 39.29
N ARG A 637 2.68 1.49 38.56
CA ARG A 637 2.35 2.90 38.25
C ARG A 637 1.93 3.78 39.44
N ARG A 638 2.33 3.45 40.68
CA ARG A 638 2.14 4.26 41.90
C ARG A 638 3.21 5.35 42.00
N HIS A 639 3.35 6.14 40.93
CA HIS A 639 4.47 7.03 40.64
C HIS A 639 4.87 7.96 41.80
N THR A 640 3.90 8.64 42.42
CA THR A 640 4.17 9.57 43.55
C THR A 640 4.84 8.87 44.75
N ARG A 641 4.40 7.65 45.08
CA ARG A 641 4.94 6.92 46.24
C ARG A 641 6.26 6.21 45.90
N ALA A 642 6.47 5.83 44.63
CA ALA A 642 7.77 5.37 44.15
C ALA A 642 8.82 6.49 44.25
N GLU A 643 8.49 7.70 43.78
CA GLU A 643 9.34 8.90 43.83
C GLU A 643 9.85 9.20 45.23
N GLU A 644 8.95 9.28 46.22
CA GLU A 644 9.30 9.52 47.63
C GLU A 644 10.35 8.53 48.14
N LEU A 645 10.20 7.24 47.83
CA LEU A 645 11.11 6.20 48.30
C LEU A 645 12.44 6.19 47.53
N TYR A 646 12.47 6.50 46.23
CA TYR A 646 13.74 6.70 45.54
C TYR A 646 14.49 7.93 46.04
N LEU A 647 13.79 9.05 46.31
CA LEU A 647 14.39 10.26 46.89
C LEU A 647 14.96 10.00 48.30
N GLU A 648 14.28 9.19 49.13
CA GLU A 648 14.85 8.71 50.40
C GLU A 648 16.11 7.83 50.18
N ALA A 649 16.11 6.95 49.17
CA ALA A 649 17.24 6.07 48.86
C ALA A 649 18.45 6.81 48.27
N LEU A 650 18.24 7.93 47.57
CA LEU A 650 19.28 8.78 46.97
C LEU A 650 20.24 9.41 48.01
N LEU A 651 19.73 9.61 49.24
CA LEU A 651 20.50 10.15 50.37
C LEU A 651 21.54 9.16 50.93
N ILE A 652 21.37 7.87 50.67
CA ILE A 652 22.24 6.79 51.15
C ILE A 652 23.25 6.46 50.03
N PRO A 653 24.57 6.59 50.27
CA PRO A 653 25.59 6.41 49.22
C PRO A 653 25.49 5.07 48.49
N GLU A 654 25.26 3.99 49.23
CA GLU A 654 25.25 2.61 48.73
C GLU A 654 24.07 2.31 47.79
N THR A 655 22.99 3.10 47.85
CA THR A 655 21.79 2.95 47.00
C THR A 655 21.62 4.08 46.00
N ARG A 656 22.58 5.01 45.91
CA ARG A 656 22.43 6.24 45.12
C ARG A 656 22.31 5.98 43.62
N ALA A 657 23.14 5.10 43.08
CA ALA A 657 23.15 4.82 41.65
C ALA A 657 21.84 4.13 41.21
N GLU A 658 21.43 3.07 41.91
CA GLU A 658 20.17 2.35 41.70
C GLU A 658 18.93 3.27 41.90
N ALA A 659 18.94 4.16 42.90
CA ALA A 659 17.89 5.15 43.11
C ALA A 659 17.77 6.13 41.93
N SER A 660 18.90 6.59 41.38
CA SER A 660 18.94 7.45 40.20
C SER A 660 18.45 6.72 38.95
N VAL A 661 18.75 5.43 38.75
CA VAL A 661 18.17 4.63 37.66
C VAL A 661 16.64 4.56 37.77
N GLY A 662 16.11 4.23 38.95
CA GLY A 662 14.67 4.16 39.19
C GLY A 662 13.95 5.50 39.01
N LEU A 663 14.56 6.61 39.43
CA LEU A 663 14.06 7.96 39.14
C LEU A 663 14.07 8.25 37.63
N GLY A 664 15.13 7.90 36.90
CA GLY A 664 15.19 8.12 35.45
C GLY A 664 14.10 7.38 34.68
N GLN A 665 13.82 6.13 35.07
CA GLN A 665 12.70 5.36 34.53
C GLN A 665 11.34 5.96 34.90
N LEU A 666 11.23 6.58 36.08
CA LEU A 666 10.02 7.26 36.54
C LEU A 666 9.75 8.56 35.75
N GLU A 667 10.76 9.40 35.52
CA GLU A 667 10.60 10.61 34.69
C GLU A 667 10.25 10.25 33.24
N LEU A 668 10.84 9.16 32.70
CA LEU A 668 10.48 8.63 31.39
C LEU A 668 9.01 8.18 31.33
N SER A 669 8.49 7.58 32.42
CA SER A 669 7.06 7.20 32.51
C SER A 669 6.11 8.41 32.57
N ARG A 670 6.63 9.61 32.85
CA ARG A 670 5.92 10.90 32.82
C ARG A 670 6.10 11.65 31.50
N GLY A 671 6.89 11.11 30.57
CA GLY A 671 7.23 11.74 29.29
C GLY A 671 8.42 12.70 29.34
N ASP A 672 9.04 12.96 30.50
CA ASP A 672 10.20 13.84 30.60
C ASP A 672 11.51 13.08 30.32
N MET A 673 11.81 12.93 29.03
CA MET A 673 13.05 12.29 28.57
C MET A 673 14.31 13.06 28.99
N ARG A 674 14.21 14.38 29.23
CA ARG A 674 15.36 15.21 29.59
C ARG A 674 15.73 15.03 31.06
N ALA A 675 14.74 15.02 31.94
CA ALA A 675 14.93 14.64 33.33
C ALA A 675 15.42 13.19 33.43
N ALA A 676 14.86 12.26 32.66
CA ALA A 676 15.29 10.86 32.62
C ALA A 676 16.79 10.70 32.28
N LEU A 677 17.28 11.35 31.21
CA LEU A 677 18.71 11.35 30.87
C LEU A 677 19.58 11.96 31.97
N SER A 678 19.14 13.05 32.60
CA SER A 678 19.87 13.65 33.73
C SER A 678 20.02 12.66 34.89
N ARG A 679 18.97 11.90 35.20
CA ARG A 679 18.99 10.88 36.26
C ARG A 679 19.89 9.69 35.91
N TYR A 680 19.93 9.24 34.66
CA TYR A 680 20.89 8.20 34.26
C TYR A 680 22.35 8.73 34.29
N GLY A 681 22.57 10.01 33.98
CA GLY A 681 23.84 10.69 34.21
C GLY A 681 24.24 10.71 35.70
N ASP A 682 23.31 11.08 36.59
CA ASP A 682 23.52 11.03 38.05
C ASP A 682 23.85 9.61 38.53
N ALA A 683 23.25 8.58 37.92
CA ALA A 683 23.54 7.17 38.22
C ALA A 683 24.97 6.78 37.80
N ILE A 684 25.39 7.11 36.58
CA ILE A 684 26.75 6.83 36.06
C ILE A 684 27.82 7.56 36.87
N ILE A 685 27.54 8.78 37.35
CA ILE A 685 28.45 9.54 38.22
C ILE A 685 28.57 8.89 39.61
N ALA A 686 27.51 8.23 40.09
CA ALA A 686 27.51 7.51 41.36
C ALA A 686 28.19 6.13 41.24
N ASP A 687 27.95 5.39 40.15
CA ASP A 687 28.59 4.12 39.82
C ASP A 687 28.59 3.85 38.29
N ASP A 688 29.75 3.98 37.64
CA ASP A 688 29.96 3.67 36.21
C ASP A 688 30.13 2.16 35.93
N GLY A 689 30.11 1.31 36.98
CA GLY A 689 30.11 -0.14 36.86
C GLY A 689 28.76 -0.73 36.46
N LEU A 690 27.66 0.02 36.58
CA LEU A 690 26.32 -0.44 36.23
C LEU A 690 26.07 -0.36 34.72
N ALA A 691 25.74 -1.49 34.08
CA ALA A 691 25.38 -1.53 32.66
C ALA A 691 24.01 -0.89 32.37
N GLU A 692 23.09 -0.93 33.32
CA GLU A 692 21.70 -0.47 33.19
C GLU A 692 21.53 1.02 32.84
N PRO A 693 22.15 2.01 33.54
CA PRO A 693 22.01 3.41 33.16
C PRO A 693 22.61 3.72 31.79
N HIS A 694 23.66 2.99 31.37
CA HIS A 694 24.16 3.07 29.99
C HIS A 694 23.12 2.51 29.01
N TYR A 695 22.56 1.33 29.26
CA TYR A 695 21.48 0.75 28.43
C TYR A 695 20.25 1.67 28.33
N PHE A 696 19.76 2.24 29.44
CA PHE A 696 18.61 3.15 29.43
C PHE A 696 18.92 4.50 28.78
N SER A 697 20.15 5.01 28.93
CA SER A 697 20.59 6.18 28.18
C SER A 697 20.63 5.90 26.67
N GLY A 698 21.19 4.74 26.25
CA GLY A 698 21.15 4.29 24.87
C GLY A 698 19.72 4.23 24.30
N ASN A 699 18.77 3.67 25.05
CA ASN A 699 17.35 3.64 24.65
C ASN A 699 16.76 5.06 24.45
N LEU A 700 17.16 6.04 25.26
CA LEU A 700 16.69 7.42 25.12
C LEU A 700 17.37 8.14 23.95
N LEU A 701 18.65 7.89 23.71
CA LEU A 701 19.37 8.41 22.54
C LEU A 701 18.73 7.87 21.24
N VAL A 702 18.35 6.58 21.18
CA VAL A 702 17.55 6.03 20.06
C VAL A 702 16.23 6.79 19.86
N ARG A 703 15.51 7.10 20.93
CA ARG A 703 14.24 7.87 20.85
C ARG A 703 14.45 9.33 20.45
N GLN A 704 15.62 9.90 20.71
CA GLN A 704 16.01 11.27 20.34
C GLN A 704 16.64 11.36 18.95
N GLY A 705 16.89 10.23 18.29
CA GLY A 705 17.53 10.15 16.98
C GLY A 705 19.05 9.96 17.03
N ASP A 706 19.70 10.11 18.18
CA ASP A 706 21.16 9.92 18.35
C ASP A 706 21.52 8.43 18.35
N LEU A 707 21.64 7.85 17.15
CA LEU A 707 21.96 6.43 16.97
C LEU A 707 23.44 6.13 17.24
N GLU A 708 24.36 7.03 16.88
CA GLU A 708 25.80 6.86 17.17
C GLU A 708 26.09 6.92 18.67
N GLY A 709 25.50 7.90 19.38
CA GLY A 709 25.55 7.98 20.83
C GLY A 709 24.88 6.79 21.49
N ALA A 710 23.77 6.28 20.93
CA ALA A 710 23.17 5.04 21.40
C ALA A 710 24.11 3.83 21.24
N VAL A 711 24.71 3.62 20.07
CA VAL A 711 25.71 2.56 19.82
C VAL A 711 26.88 2.66 20.80
N ALA A 712 27.49 3.83 20.94
CA ALA A 712 28.60 4.05 21.86
C ALA A 712 28.21 3.79 23.33
N THR A 713 26.96 4.08 23.71
CA THR A 713 26.47 3.86 25.07
C THR A 713 26.06 2.40 25.31
N TYR A 714 25.51 1.71 24.31
CA TYR A 714 25.27 0.27 24.36
C TYR A 714 26.59 -0.53 24.42
N GLU A 715 27.62 -0.14 23.67
CA GLU A 715 28.94 -0.77 23.79
C GLU A 715 29.58 -0.51 25.17
N ARG A 716 29.32 0.64 25.81
CA ARG A 716 29.69 0.85 27.23
C ARG A 716 28.92 -0.09 28.16
N ALA A 717 27.62 -0.27 27.96
CA ALA A 717 26.82 -1.21 28.74
C ALA A 717 27.36 -2.65 28.60
N LEU A 718 27.65 -3.11 27.38
CA LEU A 718 28.26 -4.43 27.13
C LEU A 718 29.69 -4.56 27.68
N ALA A 719 30.45 -3.47 27.73
CA ALA A 719 31.77 -3.46 28.36
C ALA A 719 31.72 -3.54 29.91
N ARG A 720 30.55 -3.31 30.53
CA ARG A 720 30.31 -3.54 31.97
C ARG A 720 29.69 -4.92 32.21
N ASP A 721 28.68 -5.28 31.41
CA ASP A 721 28.02 -6.58 31.45
C ASP A 721 27.95 -7.21 30.04
N PRO A 722 28.93 -8.06 29.68
CA PRO A 722 28.92 -8.83 28.43
C PRO A 722 27.79 -9.87 28.35
N ALA A 723 27.02 -10.10 29.41
CA ALA A 723 25.85 -11.00 29.41
C ALA A 723 24.51 -10.23 29.27
N HIS A 724 24.54 -8.91 29.05
CA HIS A 724 23.33 -8.08 29.00
C HIS A 724 22.53 -8.26 27.68
N LEU A 725 21.76 -9.35 27.61
CA LEU A 725 20.94 -9.78 26.47
C LEU A 725 20.18 -8.63 25.76
N ARG A 726 19.49 -7.78 26.53
CA ARG A 726 18.67 -6.69 25.98
C ARG A 726 19.50 -5.63 25.26
N THR A 727 20.78 -5.48 25.60
CA THR A 727 21.67 -4.55 24.89
C THR A 727 22.05 -5.12 23.53
N TYR A 728 22.35 -6.41 23.41
CA TYR A 728 22.62 -7.03 22.10
C TYR A 728 21.41 -6.91 21.15
N VAL A 729 20.19 -7.18 21.65
CA VAL A 729 18.96 -7.01 20.86
C VAL A 729 18.79 -5.56 20.39
N ASN A 730 18.92 -4.59 21.30
CA ASN A 730 18.69 -3.19 20.96
C ASN A 730 19.82 -2.59 20.10
N LEU A 731 21.08 -2.99 20.32
CA LEU A 731 22.23 -2.57 19.50
C LEU A 731 22.12 -3.11 18.08
N ALA A 732 21.78 -4.40 17.92
CA ALA A 732 21.53 -4.98 16.61
C ALA A 732 20.32 -4.33 15.91
N SER A 733 19.26 -4.00 16.65
CA SER A 733 18.13 -3.25 16.10
C SER A 733 18.50 -1.82 15.69
N VAL A 734 19.43 -1.16 16.38
CA VAL A 734 19.95 0.16 15.96
C VAL A 734 20.76 0.04 14.68
N HIS A 735 21.69 -0.92 14.58
CA HIS A 735 22.42 -1.17 13.34
C HIS A 735 21.46 -1.48 12.17
N ALA A 736 20.46 -2.35 12.36
CA ALA A 736 19.46 -2.64 11.34
C ALA A 736 18.62 -1.40 10.93
N ARG A 737 18.31 -0.49 11.87
CA ARG A 737 17.63 0.80 11.59
C ARG A 737 18.51 1.81 10.85
N GLN A 738 19.83 1.63 10.88
CA GLN A 738 20.81 2.39 10.08
C GLN A 738 21.08 1.69 8.74
N THR A 739 20.25 0.72 8.35
CA THR A 739 20.44 -0.19 7.20
C THR A 739 21.82 -0.89 7.17
N ASP A 740 22.48 -0.93 8.33
CA ASP A 740 23.83 -1.44 8.56
C ASP A 740 23.74 -2.91 9.05
N TYR A 741 23.20 -3.75 8.18
CA TYR A 741 22.85 -5.14 8.53
C TYR A 741 24.08 -6.00 8.85
N GLY A 742 25.28 -5.65 8.37
CA GLY A 742 26.53 -6.37 8.65
C GLY A 742 26.90 -6.33 10.15
N PRO A 743 27.11 -5.15 10.74
CA PRO A 743 27.27 -4.93 12.17
C PRO A 743 26.07 -5.36 13.03
N ALA A 744 24.85 -5.36 12.49
CA ALA A 744 23.71 -5.98 13.17
C ALA A 744 23.90 -7.51 13.31
N VAL A 745 24.26 -8.20 12.22
CA VAL A 745 24.60 -9.63 12.21
C VAL A 745 25.80 -9.92 13.10
N GLU A 746 26.85 -9.10 13.07
CA GLU A 746 28.04 -9.28 13.91
C GLU A 746 27.72 -9.06 15.40
N THR A 747 26.90 -8.06 15.74
CA THR A 747 26.41 -7.83 17.10
C THR A 747 25.64 -9.05 17.63
N LEU A 748 24.76 -9.63 16.81
CA LEU A 748 24.00 -10.84 17.19
C LEU A 748 24.89 -12.07 17.30
N ARG A 749 25.88 -12.24 16.40
CA ARG A 749 26.88 -13.32 16.49
C ARG A 749 27.75 -13.18 17.74
N ARG A 750 28.21 -11.97 18.06
CA ARG A 750 28.96 -11.65 19.30
C ARG A 750 28.11 -11.91 20.54
N GLY A 751 26.82 -11.58 20.49
CA GLY A 751 25.85 -11.89 21.54
C GLY A 751 25.61 -13.39 21.72
N LEU A 752 25.50 -14.16 20.63
CA LEU A 752 25.39 -15.63 20.68
C LEU A 752 26.70 -16.32 21.11
N GLN A 753 27.86 -15.71 20.92
CA GLN A 753 29.12 -16.20 21.51
C GLN A 753 29.14 -16.01 23.04
N ALA A 754 28.62 -14.88 23.54
CA ALA A 754 28.52 -14.61 24.97
C ALA A 754 27.36 -15.38 25.63
N LEU A 755 26.27 -15.61 24.90
CA LEU A 755 25.03 -16.24 25.35
C LEU A 755 24.56 -17.29 24.32
N PRO A 756 25.19 -18.49 24.25
CA PRO A 756 24.88 -19.51 23.22
C PRO A 756 23.42 -19.98 23.19
N ASP A 757 22.76 -19.96 24.35
CA ASP A 757 21.37 -20.39 24.54
C ASP A 757 20.35 -19.24 24.35
N ALA A 758 20.78 -18.04 23.95
CA ALA A 758 19.91 -16.86 23.78
C ALA A 758 19.03 -16.96 22.53
N ARG A 759 17.84 -17.52 22.73
CA ARG A 759 16.82 -17.76 21.69
C ARG A 759 16.39 -16.48 20.98
N GLU A 760 16.27 -15.38 21.70
CA GLU A 760 15.90 -14.06 21.16
C GLU A 760 16.95 -13.57 20.15
N LEU A 761 18.25 -13.70 20.46
CA LEU A 761 19.32 -13.30 19.54
C LEU A 761 19.34 -14.18 18.29
N ARG A 762 19.12 -15.48 18.45
CA ARG A 762 19.03 -16.43 17.33
C ARG A 762 17.84 -16.13 16.42
N GLN A 763 16.68 -15.82 16.98
CA GLN A 763 15.51 -15.44 16.19
C GLN A 763 15.70 -14.10 15.46
N GLN A 764 16.29 -13.09 16.12
CA GLN A 764 16.61 -11.82 15.46
C GLN A 764 17.67 -11.99 14.37
N LEU A 765 18.65 -12.88 14.56
CA LEU A 765 19.65 -13.19 13.55
C LEU A 765 19.00 -13.83 12.32
N GLY A 766 18.11 -14.82 12.52
CA GLY A 766 17.33 -15.42 11.44
C GLY A 766 16.50 -14.39 10.66
N ARG A 767 15.85 -13.44 11.36
CA ARG A 767 15.11 -12.32 10.74
C ARG A 767 16.00 -11.42 9.88
N ILE A 768 17.13 -10.95 10.40
CA ILE A 768 18.02 -10.06 9.65
C ILE A 768 18.64 -10.79 8.45
N LEU A 769 19.04 -12.06 8.61
CA LEU A 769 19.53 -12.88 7.49
C LEU A 769 18.47 -13.10 6.41
N PHE A 770 17.19 -13.25 6.78
CA PHE A 770 16.09 -13.34 5.82
C PHE A 770 15.92 -12.03 5.03
N VAL A 771 15.96 -10.87 5.70
CA VAL A 771 15.88 -9.55 5.06
C VAL A 771 17.06 -9.32 4.10
N GLN A 772 18.25 -9.83 4.41
CA GLN A 772 19.41 -9.80 3.51
C GLN A 772 19.37 -10.85 2.36
N ALA A 773 18.23 -11.48 2.10
CA ALA A 773 18.08 -12.63 1.19
C ALA A 773 19.04 -13.81 1.44
N ARG A 774 19.68 -13.89 2.62
CA ARG A 774 20.63 -14.96 3.02
C ARG A 774 19.86 -16.15 3.58
N TYR A 775 18.96 -16.69 2.76
CA TYR A 775 17.96 -17.67 3.19
C TYR A 775 18.55 -18.97 3.73
N ASP A 776 19.70 -19.43 3.22
CA ASP A 776 20.38 -20.64 3.71
C ASP A 776 20.87 -20.47 5.16
N GLU A 777 21.55 -19.35 5.47
CA GLU A 777 22.00 -19.04 6.83
C GLU A 777 20.80 -18.73 7.75
N SER A 778 19.77 -18.03 7.24
CA SER A 778 18.54 -17.78 8.00
C SER A 778 17.84 -19.08 8.41
N ALA A 779 17.68 -20.00 7.45
CA ALA A 779 17.10 -21.31 7.69
C ALA A 779 17.93 -22.11 8.70
N GLU A 780 19.26 -22.13 8.61
CA GLU A 780 20.12 -22.79 9.61
C GLU A 780 19.88 -22.25 11.03
N GLN A 781 19.87 -20.94 11.21
CA GLN A 781 19.68 -20.33 12.54
C GLN A 781 18.28 -20.59 13.12
N LEU A 782 17.24 -20.55 12.28
CA LEU A 782 15.86 -20.81 12.68
C LEU A 782 15.57 -22.29 12.89
N GLN A 783 16.20 -23.18 12.11
CA GLN A 783 16.13 -24.62 12.28
C GLN A 783 16.71 -25.03 13.63
N GLN A 784 17.92 -24.56 13.96
CA GLN A 784 18.54 -24.82 15.25
C GLN A 784 17.67 -24.31 16.41
N LEU A 785 17.07 -23.11 16.27
CA LEU A 785 16.13 -22.57 17.25
C LEU A 785 14.91 -23.48 17.47
N VAL A 786 14.36 -24.07 16.40
CA VAL A 786 13.20 -24.97 16.44
C VAL A 786 13.55 -26.36 16.99
N ASP A 787 14.77 -26.86 16.78
CA ASP A 787 15.19 -28.18 17.26
C ASP A 787 15.68 -28.18 18.72
N ASP A 788 16.13 -27.04 19.25
CA ASP A 788 16.58 -26.88 20.64
C ASP A 788 15.42 -26.88 21.69
N GLY A 789 14.18 -27.18 21.30
CA GLY A 789 13.02 -27.39 22.19
C GLY A 789 11.96 -26.29 22.10
N THR A 790 11.13 -26.13 23.14
CA THR A 790 9.87 -25.35 23.12
C THR A 790 10.06 -23.90 22.64
N THR A 791 9.81 -23.64 21.36
CA THR A 791 10.23 -22.42 20.66
C THR A 791 9.00 -21.65 20.18
N ALA A 792 9.05 -20.32 20.18
CA ALA A 792 7.86 -19.51 19.86
C ALA A 792 7.30 -19.83 18.47
N ALA A 793 5.96 -19.87 18.34
CA ALA A 793 5.25 -20.08 17.09
C ALA A 793 5.74 -19.17 15.94
N SER A 794 6.14 -17.93 16.26
CA SER A 794 6.71 -16.96 15.31
C SER A 794 8.04 -17.39 14.66
N ALA A 795 8.77 -18.34 15.25
CA ALA A 795 9.97 -18.92 14.63
C ALA A 795 9.60 -19.98 13.57
N PHE A 796 8.60 -20.83 13.84
CA PHE A 796 8.05 -21.78 12.85
C PHE A 796 7.47 -21.05 11.63
N ALA A 797 6.70 -19.98 11.87
CA ALA A 797 6.12 -19.16 10.80
C ALA A 797 7.21 -18.53 9.90
N LEU A 798 8.27 -18.00 10.51
CA LEU A 798 9.39 -17.40 9.78
C LEU A 798 10.22 -18.46 9.03
N LEU A 799 10.55 -19.58 9.66
CA LEU A 799 11.28 -20.68 9.01
C LEU A 799 10.49 -21.22 7.81
N ALA A 800 9.17 -21.35 7.94
CA ALA A 800 8.32 -21.75 6.82
C ALA A 800 8.35 -20.74 5.66
N ARG A 801 8.32 -19.42 5.94
CA ARG A 801 8.48 -18.40 4.89
C ARG A 801 9.85 -18.50 4.22
N VAL A 802 10.92 -18.66 5.00
CA VAL A 802 12.28 -18.83 4.48
C VAL A 802 12.38 -20.08 3.59
N GLU A 803 11.82 -21.23 3.99
CA GLU A 803 11.79 -22.43 3.13
C GLU A 803 10.93 -22.24 1.87
N ALA A 804 9.83 -21.49 1.94
CA ALA A 804 9.00 -21.18 0.77
C ALA A 804 9.77 -20.32 -0.25
N ASP A 805 10.42 -19.25 0.21
CA ASP A 805 11.21 -18.35 -0.65
C ASP A 805 12.52 -19.00 -1.16
N ARG A 806 13.03 -20.04 -0.48
CA ARG A 806 14.07 -20.97 -1.00
C ARG A 806 13.56 -21.94 -2.09
N GLY A 807 12.28 -21.91 -2.44
CA GLY A 807 11.67 -22.83 -3.40
C GLY A 807 11.32 -24.21 -2.83
N PHE A 808 11.15 -24.35 -1.51
CA PHE A 808 10.77 -25.59 -0.83
C PHE A 808 9.37 -25.52 -0.15
N PRO A 809 8.27 -25.27 -0.90
CA PRO A 809 6.94 -25.07 -0.32
C PRO A 809 6.39 -26.28 0.46
N GLN A 810 6.85 -27.50 0.17
CA GLN A 810 6.46 -28.67 0.97
C GLN A 810 7.11 -28.69 2.36
N LYS A 811 8.38 -28.26 2.49
CA LYS A 811 9.01 -28.08 3.80
C LYS A 811 8.36 -26.93 4.57
N ALA A 812 7.96 -25.86 3.89
CA ALA A 812 7.19 -24.78 4.52
C ALA A 812 5.90 -25.31 5.18
N LEU A 813 5.13 -26.16 4.47
CA LEU A 813 3.97 -26.83 5.06
C LEU A 813 4.33 -27.76 6.23
N GLU A 814 5.45 -28.49 6.16
CA GLU A 814 5.93 -29.34 7.26
C GLU A 814 6.25 -28.52 8.51
N TRP A 815 6.93 -27.38 8.39
CA TRP A 815 7.23 -26.47 9.49
C TRP A 815 5.97 -25.84 10.10
N LEU A 816 5.01 -25.43 9.26
CA LEU A 816 3.73 -24.89 9.75
C LEU A 816 2.89 -25.95 10.47
N ARG A 817 2.88 -27.20 9.98
CA ARG A 817 2.21 -28.33 10.64
C ARG A 817 2.87 -28.65 11.98
N ARG A 818 4.20 -28.82 12.04
CA ARG A 818 4.94 -29.05 13.29
C ARG A 818 4.74 -27.89 14.28
N GLY A 819 4.74 -26.65 13.79
CA GLY A 819 4.43 -25.47 14.59
C GLY A 819 3.04 -25.54 15.24
N LEU A 820 2.02 -26.02 14.52
CA LEU A 820 0.67 -26.23 15.07
C LEU A 820 0.52 -27.50 15.91
N GLU A 821 1.42 -28.48 15.79
CA GLU A 821 1.50 -29.60 16.73
C GLU A 821 2.06 -29.15 18.09
N GLU A 822 3.07 -28.25 18.09
CA GLU A 822 3.64 -27.66 19.30
C GLU A 822 2.78 -26.50 19.87
N HIS A 823 2.11 -25.73 19.01
CA HIS A 823 1.28 -24.57 19.34
C HIS A 823 -0.11 -24.63 18.66
N PRO A 824 -0.99 -25.56 19.06
CA PRO A 824 -2.27 -25.78 18.40
C PRO A 824 -3.24 -24.59 18.45
N ASP A 825 -3.06 -23.69 19.42
CA ASP A 825 -3.92 -22.52 19.64
C ASP A 825 -3.28 -21.22 19.12
N ASP A 826 -2.23 -21.32 18.29
CA ASP A 826 -1.64 -20.15 17.61
C ASP A 826 -2.43 -19.77 16.34
N ALA A 827 -2.97 -18.57 16.35
CA ALA A 827 -3.75 -18.02 15.23
C ALA A 827 -2.87 -17.76 14.01
N GLN A 828 -1.66 -17.20 14.18
CA GLN A 828 -0.80 -16.79 13.07
C GLN A 828 -0.30 -18.00 12.27
N LEU A 829 0.11 -19.08 12.93
CA LEU A 829 0.47 -20.34 12.27
C LEU A 829 -0.73 -20.95 11.52
N SER A 830 -1.94 -20.82 12.09
CA SER A 830 -3.17 -21.23 11.41
C SER A 830 -3.45 -20.38 10.16
N VAL A 831 -3.18 -19.07 10.18
CA VAL A 831 -3.25 -18.22 8.97
C VAL A 831 -2.21 -18.65 7.94
N ARG A 832 -0.93 -18.72 8.31
CA ARG A 832 0.16 -19.05 7.37
C ARG A 832 -0.03 -20.42 6.72
N LEU A 833 -0.49 -21.43 7.49
CA LEU A 833 -0.86 -22.74 6.92
C LEU A 833 -2.08 -22.64 6.01
N GLY A 834 -3.09 -21.85 6.41
CA GLY A 834 -4.25 -21.55 5.58
C GLY A 834 -3.88 -21.00 4.20
N VAL A 835 -3.05 -19.95 4.17
CA VAL A 835 -2.57 -19.29 2.94
C VAL A 835 -1.77 -20.26 2.06
N ALA A 836 -0.76 -20.94 2.61
CA ALA A 836 0.04 -21.91 1.85
C ALA A 836 -0.80 -23.10 1.30
N LEU A 837 -1.94 -23.40 1.93
CA LEU A 837 -2.90 -24.38 1.41
C LEU A 837 -3.84 -23.80 0.33
N VAL A 838 -4.11 -22.48 0.31
CA VAL A 838 -4.82 -21.83 -0.81
C VAL A 838 -3.97 -21.87 -2.08
N GLU A 839 -2.67 -21.57 -1.98
CA GLU A 839 -1.69 -21.67 -3.07
C GLU A 839 -1.70 -23.09 -3.69
N GLN A 840 -1.69 -24.13 -2.85
CA GLN A 840 -1.75 -25.53 -3.29
C GLN A 840 -3.17 -26.01 -3.66
N ARG A 841 -4.13 -25.09 -3.84
CA ARG A 841 -5.55 -25.34 -4.18
C ARG A 841 -6.28 -26.29 -3.21
N ALA A 842 -5.77 -26.47 -1.99
CA ALA A 842 -6.28 -27.36 -0.96
C ALA A 842 -7.39 -26.69 -0.12
N PHE A 843 -8.37 -26.07 -0.80
CA PHE A 843 -9.33 -25.11 -0.23
C PHE A 843 -10.11 -25.61 1.00
N GLY A 844 -10.45 -26.89 1.10
CA GLY A 844 -11.15 -27.45 2.26
C GLY A 844 -10.30 -27.46 3.54
N GLN A 845 -8.99 -27.72 3.43
CA GLN A 845 -8.06 -27.63 4.56
C GLN A 845 -7.77 -26.15 4.88
N ALA A 846 -7.50 -25.34 3.84
CA ALA A 846 -7.29 -23.90 3.99
C ALA A 846 -8.45 -23.22 4.75
N LEU A 847 -9.69 -23.52 4.36
CA LEU A 847 -10.89 -22.98 5.01
C LEU A 847 -10.94 -23.35 6.50
N SER A 848 -10.63 -24.59 6.84
CA SER A 848 -10.62 -25.07 8.23
C SER A 848 -9.57 -24.35 9.08
N HIS A 849 -8.39 -24.09 8.51
CA HIS A 849 -7.30 -23.36 9.20
C HIS A 849 -7.58 -21.86 9.33
N LEU A 850 -8.13 -21.22 8.29
CA LEU A 850 -8.49 -19.79 8.32
C LEU A 850 -9.68 -19.51 9.25
N GLN A 851 -10.69 -20.38 9.27
CA GLN A 851 -11.77 -20.31 10.27
C GLN A 851 -11.21 -20.46 11.70
N ARG A 852 -10.35 -21.47 11.94
CA ARG A 852 -9.69 -21.65 13.23
C ARG A 852 -8.86 -20.42 13.64
N ALA A 853 -8.15 -19.79 12.72
CA ALA A 853 -7.39 -18.57 13.00
C ALA A 853 -8.29 -17.42 13.47
N VAL A 854 -9.42 -17.21 12.80
CA VAL A 854 -10.43 -16.19 13.16
C VAL A 854 -11.13 -16.50 14.50
N ASP A 855 -11.31 -17.79 14.84
CA ASP A 855 -11.85 -18.22 16.13
C ASP A 855 -10.84 -18.07 17.28
N LEU A 856 -9.54 -18.30 17.02
CA LEU A 856 -8.45 -18.22 17.99
C LEU A 856 -8.07 -16.77 18.32
N ASP A 857 -7.83 -15.94 17.31
CA ASP A 857 -7.70 -14.49 17.49
C ASP A 857 -8.72 -13.75 16.61
N PRO A 858 -9.88 -13.38 17.18
CA PRO A 858 -10.87 -12.60 16.51
C PRO A 858 -10.47 -11.15 16.24
N ASP A 859 -9.25 -10.69 16.55
CA ASP A 859 -8.72 -9.40 16.11
C ASP A 859 -7.67 -9.54 14.99
N GLN A 860 -7.31 -10.76 14.59
CA GLN A 860 -6.38 -10.97 13.48
C GLN A 860 -7.02 -10.56 12.14
N GLU A 861 -6.44 -9.54 11.51
CA GLU A 861 -6.86 -8.97 10.23
C GLU A 861 -6.57 -9.92 9.07
N GLU A 862 -5.31 -10.35 8.94
CA GLU A 862 -4.79 -11.28 7.91
C GLU A 862 -5.69 -12.54 7.80
N ALA A 863 -6.11 -13.08 8.95
CA ALA A 863 -7.00 -14.25 9.02
C ALA A 863 -8.35 -14.02 8.32
N ARG A 864 -8.95 -12.83 8.48
CA ARG A 864 -10.23 -12.47 7.86
C ARG A 864 -10.10 -12.12 6.40
N TYR A 865 -9.03 -11.41 6.02
CA TYR A 865 -8.75 -11.10 4.64
C TYR A 865 -8.71 -12.40 3.80
N HIS A 866 -7.86 -13.35 4.19
CA HIS A 866 -7.73 -14.62 3.45
C HIS A 866 -8.99 -15.50 3.58
N LEU A 867 -9.68 -15.52 4.73
CA LEU A 867 -10.96 -16.23 4.85
C LEU A 867 -12.04 -15.65 3.93
N GLY A 868 -12.11 -14.33 3.82
CA GLY A 868 -13.02 -13.60 2.94
C GLY A 868 -12.73 -13.88 1.46
N ARG A 869 -11.47 -13.70 1.02
CA ARG A 869 -11.03 -14.06 -0.35
C ARG A 869 -11.31 -15.54 -0.66
N LEU A 870 -11.09 -16.45 0.30
CA LEU A 870 -11.39 -17.88 0.11
C LEU A 870 -12.90 -18.17 0.00
N TYR A 871 -13.76 -17.43 0.71
CA TYR A 871 -15.21 -17.54 0.50
C TYR A 871 -15.61 -17.05 -0.90
N LEU A 872 -15.06 -15.93 -1.39
CA LEU A 872 -15.30 -15.46 -2.76
C LEU A 872 -14.86 -16.51 -3.80
N ARG A 873 -13.64 -17.06 -3.66
CA ARG A 873 -13.10 -18.11 -4.54
C ARG A 873 -13.89 -19.43 -4.51
N LEU A 874 -14.68 -19.65 -3.45
CA LEU A 874 -15.60 -20.79 -3.31
C LEU A 874 -17.05 -20.45 -3.74
N GLY A 875 -17.29 -19.31 -4.40
CA GLY A 875 -18.60 -18.85 -4.86
C GLY A 875 -19.52 -18.32 -3.75
N LYS A 876 -19.02 -18.16 -2.52
CA LYS A 876 -19.81 -17.80 -1.32
C LYS A 876 -19.83 -16.28 -1.12
N ARG A 877 -20.27 -15.55 -2.15
CA ARG A 877 -20.20 -14.07 -2.26
C ARG A 877 -20.58 -13.34 -0.97
N ALA A 878 -21.82 -13.50 -0.49
CA ALA A 878 -22.31 -12.84 0.72
C ALA A 878 -21.51 -13.15 1.99
N ALA A 879 -20.94 -14.36 2.11
CA ALA A 879 -20.08 -14.73 3.23
C ALA A 879 -18.68 -14.11 3.11
N GLY A 880 -18.15 -13.99 1.89
CA GLY A 880 -16.90 -13.27 1.60
C GLY A 880 -17.05 -11.79 1.91
N GLU A 881 -18.03 -11.12 1.31
CA GLU A 881 -18.36 -9.69 1.55
C GLU A 881 -18.57 -9.39 3.03
N THR A 882 -19.37 -10.19 3.74
CA THR A 882 -19.56 -10.03 5.21
C THR A 882 -18.24 -10.20 5.97
N THR A 883 -17.37 -11.11 5.57
CA THR A 883 -16.09 -11.33 6.27
C THR A 883 -15.08 -10.22 5.97
N LEU A 884 -15.02 -9.73 4.73
CA LEU A 884 -14.15 -8.63 4.31
C LEU A 884 -14.58 -7.28 4.91
N GLY A 885 -15.89 -7.01 5.00
CA GLY A 885 -16.41 -5.84 5.72
C GLY A 885 -16.15 -5.85 7.24
N LEU A 886 -15.86 -7.02 7.83
CA LEU A 886 -15.35 -7.11 9.21
C LEU A 886 -13.83 -6.92 9.30
N PHE A 887 -13.08 -7.31 8.26
CA PHE A 887 -11.65 -7.01 8.14
C PHE A 887 -11.40 -5.50 8.00
N GLN A 888 -12.13 -4.80 7.12
CA GLN A 888 -12.01 -3.33 6.95
C GLN A 888 -12.15 -2.61 8.30
N ARG A 889 -13.15 -2.99 9.11
CA ARG A 889 -13.38 -2.40 10.45
C ARG A 889 -12.26 -2.66 11.45
N LEU A 890 -11.49 -3.73 11.31
CA LEU A 890 -10.27 -3.94 12.10
C LEU A 890 -9.17 -3.03 11.58
N GLN A 891 -8.92 -3.03 10.26
CA GLN A 891 -7.87 -2.23 9.61
C GLN A 891 -7.98 -0.74 9.96
N THR A 892 -9.17 -0.12 9.85
CA THR A 892 -9.42 1.29 10.23
C THR A 892 -9.11 1.60 11.72
N HIS A 893 -8.98 0.57 12.56
CA HIS A 893 -8.68 0.69 13.99
C HIS A 893 -7.48 -0.17 14.43
N HIS A 894 -6.60 -0.56 13.50
CA HIS A 894 -5.45 -1.42 13.79
C HIS A 894 -4.57 -0.83 14.90
N THR A 895 -4.12 0.40 14.70
CA THR A 895 -3.25 1.14 15.63
C THR A 895 -3.90 1.33 16.99
N ASP A 896 -5.18 1.73 17.02
CA ASP A 896 -6.01 1.84 18.24
C ASP A 896 -5.99 0.53 19.04
N LEU A 897 -6.27 -0.60 18.37
CA LEU A 897 -6.34 -1.93 19.01
C LEU A 897 -4.96 -2.39 19.53
N LEU A 898 -3.91 -2.18 18.74
CA LEU A 898 -2.54 -2.56 19.07
C LEU A 898 -2.01 -1.76 20.26
N ASP A 899 -2.20 -0.44 20.26
CA ASP A 899 -1.72 0.45 21.32
C ASP A 899 -2.38 0.16 22.66
N PHE A 900 -3.71 0.04 22.72
CA PHE A 900 -4.39 -0.22 23.99
C PHE A 900 -4.15 -1.65 24.51
N LYS A 901 -4.04 -2.66 23.62
CA LYS A 901 -3.59 -4.01 24.02
C LYS A 901 -2.18 -3.95 24.62
N THR A 902 -1.26 -3.24 23.98
CA THR A 902 0.13 -3.08 24.46
C THR A 902 0.17 -2.33 25.80
N ALA A 903 -0.64 -1.29 25.98
CA ALA A 903 -0.75 -0.57 27.25
C ALA A 903 -1.22 -1.49 28.40
N ILE A 904 -2.14 -2.41 28.13
CA ILE A 904 -2.63 -3.43 29.08
C ILE A 904 -1.56 -4.51 29.35
N VAL A 905 -0.76 -4.91 28.36
CA VAL A 905 0.42 -5.79 28.59
C VAL A 905 1.40 -5.13 29.56
N LEU A 906 1.67 -3.84 29.36
CA LEU A 906 2.61 -3.08 30.18
C LEU A 906 2.06 -2.72 31.58
N ASN A 907 0.74 -2.67 31.74
CA ASN A 907 0.08 -2.50 33.04
C ASN A 907 -1.30 -3.18 33.06
N PRO A 908 -1.41 -4.42 33.57
CA PRO A 908 -2.68 -5.13 33.68
C PRO A 908 -3.69 -4.50 34.64
N ASP A 909 -3.30 -3.50 35.43
CA ASP A 909 -4.15 -2.72 36.34
C ASP A 909 -4.41 -1.29 35.78
N ASP A 910 -4.36 -1.09 34.46
CA ASP A 910 -4.68 0.18 33.79
C ASP A 910 -6.17 0.30 33.41
N ALA A 911 -6.99 0.82 34.31
CA ALA A 911 -8.43 1.00 34.06
C ALA A 911 -8.74 1.84 32.82
N GLN A 912 -7.90 2.83 32.50
CA GLN A 912 -8.13 3.73 31.36
C GLN A 912 -7.83 3.04 30.03
N ALA A 913 -6.77 2.22 29.95
CA ALA A 913 -6.47 1.43 28.76
C ALA A 913 -7.59 0.41 28.45
N TYR A 914 -8.13 -0.27 29.47
CA TYR A 914 -9.32 -1.13 29.29
C TYR A 914 -10.56 -0.36 28.86
N TYR A 915 -10.79 0.85 29.40
CA TYR A 915 -11.89 1.71 28.95
C TYR A 915 -11.73 2.11 27.47
N ALA A 916 -10.55 2.54 27.06
CA ALA A 916 -10.26 2.96 25.69
C ALA A 916 -10.42 1.80 24.70
N LEU A 917 -9.83 0.64 25.00
CA LEU A 917 -10.00 -0.59 24.21
C LEU A 917 -11.48 -0.99 24.11
N GLY A 918 -12.25 -0.86 25.19
CA GLY A 918 -13.69 -1.10 25.19
C GLY A 918 -14.47 -0.16 24.28
N ALA A 919 -14.05 1.10 24.14
CA ALA A 919 -14.65 2.07 23.23
C ALA A 919 -14.38 1.73 21.75
N VAL A 920 -13.15 1.31 21.42
CA VAL A 920 -12.79 0.85 20.08
C VAL A 920 -13.62 -0.39 19.70
N TYR A 921 -13.63 -1.42 20.55
CA TYR A 921 -14.47 -2.60 20.34
C TYR A 921 -15.97 -2.26 20.18
N SER A 922 -16.49 -1.29 20.95
CA SER A 922 -17.88 -0.86 20.83
C SER A 922 -18.20 -0.10 19.52
N ARG A 923 -17.18 0.45 18.85
CA ARG A 923 -17.30 1.12 17.55
C ARG A 923 -17.35 0.11 16.41
N ILE A 924 -16.44 -0.87 16.41
CA ILE A 924 -16.35 -1.92 15.37
C ILE A 924 -17.42 -3.03 15.50
N GLY A 925 -18.26 -2.97 16.53
CA GLY A 925 -19.37 -3.90 16.76
C GLY A 925 -19.01 -5.13 17.61
N ARG A 926 -17.84 -5.16 18.24
CA ARG A 926 -17.38 -6.25 19.13
C ARG A 926 -17.97 -6.13 20.52
N LEU A 927 -19.28 -6.31 20.62
CA LEU A 927 -20.07 -6.03 21.82
C LEU A 927 -19.63 -6.86 23.03
N ASP A 928 -19.24 -8.13 22.86
CA ASP A 928 -18.76 -8.95 23.99
C ASP A 928 -17.32 -8.62 24.43
N ALA A 929 -16.43 -8.27 23.50
CA ALA A 929 -15.08 -7.79 23.84
C ALA A 929 -15.15 -6.43 24.56
N ALA A 930 -15.96 -5.48 24.04
CA ALA A 930 -16.23 -4.19 24.70
C ALA A 930 -16.77 -4.36 26.12
N ARG A 931 -17.72 -5.30 26.30
CA ARG A 931 -18.29 -5.64 27.61
C ARG A 931 -17.24 -6.19 28.58
N GLN A 932 -16.31 -7.01 28.10
CA GLN A 932 -15.22 -7.56 28.92
C GLN A 932 -14.23 -6.47 29.32
N ALA A 933 -13.82 -5.62 28.38
CA ALA A 933 -12.92 -4.51 28.62
C ALA A 933 -13.50 -3.52 29.65
N TYR A 934 -14.75 -3.06 29.50
CA TYR A 934 -15.39 -2.19 30.49
C TYR A 934 -15.55 -2.86 31.87
N ARG A 935 -15.78 -4.18 31.93
CA ARG A 935 -15.82 -4.90 33.22
C ARG A 935 -14.46 -5.02 33.88
N ALA A 936 -13.38 -5.16 33.10
CA ALA A 936 -12.01 -5.12 33.62
C ALA A 936 -11.68 -3.73 34.19
N ALA A 937 -11.98 -2.66 33.44
CA ALA A 937 -11.85 -1.28 33.92
C ALA A 937 -12.59 -1.07 35.26
N LEU A 938 -13.85 -1.52 35.37
CA LEU A 938 -14.66 -1.42 36.60
C LEU A 938 -14.28 -2.39 37.72
N THR A 939 -13.41 -3.37 37.45
CA THR A 939 -12.83 -4.23 38.49
C THR A 939 -11.62 -3.53 39.13
N ILE A 940 -10.93 -2.69 38.37
CA ILE A 940 -9.75 -1.92 38.80
C ILE A 940 -10.18 -0.60 39.45
N ASP A 941 -11.11 0.12 38.80
CA ASP A 941 -11.72 1.38 39.27
C ASP A 941 -13.26 1.26 39.22
N PRO A 942 -13.89 0.84 40.34
CA PRO A 942 -15.35 0.69 40.42
C PRO A 942 -16.15 1.97 40.19
N ASP A 943 -15.53 3.15 40.32
CA ASP A 943 -16.18 4.46 40.27
C ASP A 943 -16.09 5.11 38.87
N HIS A 944 -15.45 4.45 37.90
CA HIS A 944 -15.21 4.96 36.53
C HIS A 944 -16.53 5.25 35.77
N LEU A 945 -16.91 6.52 35.70
CA LEU A 945 -18.22 6.98 35.24
C LEU A 945 -18.48 6.64 33.76
N GLU A 946 -17.49 6.83 32.89
CA GLU A 946 -17.62 6.57 31.46
C GLU A 946 -17.73 5.06 31.18
N ALA A 947 -16.98 4.24 31.91
CA ALA A 947 -17.07 2.78 31.82
C ALA A 947 -18.44 2.28 32.31
N LEU A 948 -18.98 2.82 33.41
CA LEU A 948 -20.36 2.52 33.87
C LEU A 948 -21.40 2.93 32.81
N ASN A 949 -21.27 4.11 32.21
CA ASN A 949 -22.17 4.61 31.17
C ASN A 949 -22.17 3.70 29.95
N ASN A 950 -20.99 3.37 29.43
CA ASN A 950 -20.85 2.62 28.19
C ASN A 950 -21.22 1.14 28.39
N LEU A 951 -20.90 0.53 29.54
CA LEU A 951 -21.39 -0.80 29.90
C LEU A 951 -22.92 -0.83 30.03
N GLY A 952 -23.53 0.21 30.62
CA GLY A 952 -24.98 0.39 30.64
C GLY A 952 -25.60 0.45 29.23
N ASN A 953 -24.94 1.14 28.29
CA ASN A 953 -25.36 1.22 26.89
C ASN A 953 -25.19 -0.12 26.14
N ILE A 954 -24.15 -0.91 26.42
CA ILE A 954 -23.99 -2.26 25.88
C ILE A 954 -25.11 -3.18 26.37
N HIS A 955 -25.47 -3.13 27.66
CA HIS A 955 -26.64 -3.85 28.19
C HIS A 955 -27.95 -3.43 27.51
N LEU A 956 -28.15 -2.14 27.21
CA LEU A 956 -29.31 -1.68 26.42
C LEU A 956 -29.36 -2.30 25.02
N ARG A 957 -28.23 -2.30 24.28
CA ARG A 957 -28.13 -2.91 22.94
C ARG A 957 -28.49 -4.41 22.97
N ARG A 958 -28.02 -5.14 23.99
CA ARG A 958 -28.34 -6.57 24.23
C ARG A 958 -29.73 -6.83 24.81
N ARG A 959 -30.55 -5.80 25.04
CA ARG A 959 -31.87 -5.85 25.71
C ARG A 959 -31.83 -6.37 27.17
N GLU A 960 -30.68 -6.25 27.84
CA GLU A 960 -30.42 -6.68 29.22
C GLU A 960 -30.84 -5.59 30.25
N ALA A 961 -32.15 -5.28 30.29
CA ALA A 961 -32.67 -4.08 30.97
C ALA A 961 -32.33 -3.96 32.47
N ALA A 962 -32.33 -5.06 33.21
CA ALA A 962 -32.00 -5.07 34.63
C ALA A 962 -30.53 -4.70 34.89
N ALA A 963 -29.61 -5.23 34.07
CA ALA A 963 -28.18 -4.91 34.17
C ALA A 963 -27.90 -3.45 33.75
N ALA A 964 -28.59 -2.94 32.72
CA ALA A 964 -28.53 -1.53 32.36
C ALA A 964 -28.99 -0.62 33.51
N LEU A 965 -30.11 -0.95 34.17
CA LEU A 965 -30.61 -0.21 35.35
C LEU A 965 -29.64 -0.24 36.54
N GLU A 966 -28.92 -1.36 36.74
CA GLU A 966 -27.89 -1.48 37.76
C GLU A 966 -26.71 -0.52 37.48
N ARG A 967 -26.15 -0.54 36.26
CA ARG A 967 -24.98 0.30 35.91
C ARG A 967 -25.30 1.79 35.89
N PHE A 968 -26.43 2.20 35.31
CA PHE A 968 -26.88 3.60 35.40
C PHE A 968 -27.30 3.98 36.83
N GLY A 969 -27.68 3.01 37.66
CA GLY A 969 -27.96 3.22 39.08
C GLY A 969 -26.70 3.51 39.88
N GLN A 970 -25.64 2.72 39.67
CA GLN A 970 -24.30 2.94 40.23
C GLN A 970 -23.76 4.30 39.78
N LEU A 971 -23.69 4.56 38.46
CA LEU A 971 -23.22 5.82 37.90
C LEU A 971 -23.87 7.05 38.55
N LEU A 972 -25.20 7.04 38.69
CA LEU A 972 -25.95 8.16 39.25
C LEU A 972 -25.92 8.23 40.79
N ALA A 973 -25.31 7.25 41.46
CA ALA A 973 -24.97 7.32 42.88
C ALA A 973 -23.61 8.02 43.10
N HIS A 974 -22.66 7.88 42.16
CA HIS A 974 -21.39 8.60 42.17
C HIS A 974 -21.55 10.03 41.63
N ASP A 975 -22.17 10.21 40.46
CA ASP A 975 -22.53 11.52 39.90
C ASP A 975 -24.02 11.62 39.56
N SER A 976 -24.77 12.26 40.46
CA SER A 976 -26.21 12.51 40.28
C SER A 976 -26.56 13.54 39.18
N LEU A 977 -25.58 14.28 38.66
CA LEU A 977 -25.74 15.31 37.63
C LEU A 977 -25.42 14.81 36.21
N TYR A 978 -24.94 13.57 36.07
CA TYR A 978 -24.52 13.00 34.77
C TYR A 978 -25.71 12.80 33.80
N VAL A 979 -25.90 13.78 32.90
CA VAL A 979 -27.05 13.89 31.96
C VAL A 979 -27.30 12.60 31.18
N ARG A 980 -26.26 12.03 30.56
CA ARG A 980 -26.35 10.82 29.72
C ARG A 980 -26.80 9.61 30.51
N GLY A 981 -26.49 9.55 31.82
CA GLY A 981 -26.86 8.47 32.73
C GLY A 981 -28.35 8.47 33.04
N HIS A 982 -28.96 9.65 33.23
CA HIS A 982 -30.42 9.76 33.36
C HIS A 982 -31.14 9.38 32.07
N TYR A 983 -30.60 9.76 30.91
CA TYR A 983 -31.12 9.34 29.60
C TYR A 983 -31.01 7.81 29.39
N GLY A 984 -29.85 7.21 29.64
CA GLY A 984 -29.62 5.77 29.56
C GLY A 984 -30.54 4.98 30.51
N ARG A 985 -30.69 5.44 31.76
CA ARG A 985 -31.65 4.89 32.72
C ARG A 985 -33.09 5.00 32.24
N GLY A 986 -33.45 6.10 31.56
CA GLY A 986 -34.75 6.27 30.91
C GLY A 986 -35.02 5.22 29.83
N ASN A 987 -34.04 4.97 28.96
CA ASN A 987 -34.12 3.92 27.95
C ASN A 987 -34.24 2.52 28.59
N ALA A 988 -33.53 2.25 29.68
CA ALA A 988 -33.61 0.98 30.41
C ALA A 988 -34.98 0.76 31.04
N TRP A 989 -35.63 1.82 31.54
CA TRP A 989 -37.02 1.75 31.99
C TRP A 989 -38.03 1.52 30.86
N ILE A 990 -37.83 2.07 29.65
CA ILE A 990 -38.67 1.76 28.48
C ILE A 990 -38.54 0.29 28.10
N LEU A 991 -37.32 -0.21 28.00
CA LEU A 991 -37.04 -1.61 27.71
C LEU A 991 -37.66 -2.56 28.76
N SER A 992 -37.75 -2.12 30.02
CA SER A 992 -38.44 -2.83 31.11
C SER A 992 -39.97 -2.62 31.15
N GLY A 993 -40.57 -1.88 30.21
CA GLY A 993 -42.01 -1.55 30.19
C GLY A 993 -42.47 -0.48 31.19
N HIS A 994 -41.57 0.13 31.95
CA HIS A 994 -41.87 1.07 33.04
C HIS A 994 -41.98 2.54 32.55
N ARG A 995 -42.92 2.81 31.64
CA ARG A 995 -43.08 4.11 30.94
C ARG A 995 -43.02 5.35 31.85
N GLN A 996 -43.65 5.32 33.02
CA GLN A 996 -43.63 6.47 33.94
C GLN A 996 -42.24 6.78 34.51
N ARG A 997 -41.45 5.75 34.85
CA ARG A 997 -40.07 5.91 35.36
C ARG A 997 -39.12 6.39 34.26
N ALA A 998 -39.35 5.96 33.02
CA ALA A 998 -38.64 6.46 31.86
C ALA A 998 -38.88 7.97 31.65
N VAL A 999 -40.14 8.40 31.62
CA VAL A 999 -40.50 9.82 31.48
C VAL A 999 -39.88 10.68 32.59
N ALA A 1000 -39.88 10.21 33.84
CA ALA A 1000 -39.20 10.91 34.93
C ALA A 1000 -37.68 11.03 34.70
N SER A 1001 -37.03 9.97 34.20
CA SER A 1001 -35.58 9.96 33.94
C SER A 1001 -35.20 10.87 32.76
N PHE A 1002 -36.00 10.88 31.67
CA PHE A 1002 -35.77 11.80 30.55
C PHE A 1002 -36.03 13.26 30.91
N ARG A 1003 -37.04 13.56 31.74
CA ARG A 1003 -37.25 14.91 32.27
C ARG A 1003 -36.07 15.34 33.14
N ARG A 1004 -35.55 14.45 33.99
CA ARG A 1004 -34.36 14.76 34.80
C ARG A 1004 -33.12 15.04 33.94
N ALA A 1005 -32.94 14.37 32.81
CA ALA A 1005 -31.89 14.71 31.86
C ALA A 1005 -32.07 16.14 31.28
N LEU A 1006 -33.30 16.54 30.92
CA LEU A 1006 -33.59 17.89 30.42
C LEU A 1006 -33.58 19.00 31.49
N GLU A 1007 -33.81 18.66 32.76
CA GLU A 1007 -33.61 19.59 33.89
C GLU A 1007 -32.13 19.93 34.10
N LEU A 1008 -31.24 19.00 33.76
CA LEU A 1008 -29.79 19.13 33.88
C LEU A 1008 -29.17 19.76 32.62
N ASP A 1009 -29.66 19.38 31.43
CA ASP A 1009 -29.31 19.99 30.15
C ASP A 1009 -30.58 20.19 29.29
N PRO A 1010 -31.16 21.41 29.26
CA PRO A 1010 -32.35 21.73 28.47
C PRO A 1010 -32.18 21.55 26.96
N GLN A 1011 -30.94 21.50 26.44
CA GLN A 1011 -30.62 21.34 25.03
C GLN A 1011 -30.37 19.87 24.63
N TYR A 1012 -30.47 18.92 25.57
CA TYR A 1012 -30.20 17.50 25.30
C TYR A 1012 -31.28 16.82 24.43
N GLU A 1013 -31.19 17.02 23.12
CA GLU A 1013 -32.14 16.56 22.10
C GLU A 1013 -32.52 15.07 22.16
N PRO A 1014 -31.63 14.11 22.49
CA PRO A 1014 -32.02 12.71 22.62
C PRO A 1014 -33.14 12.48 23.66
N ALA A 1015 -33.10 13.17 24.80
CA ALA A 1015 -34.15 13.08 25.83
C ALA A 1015 -35.44 13.81 25.41
N ARG A 1016 -35.32 14.94 24.71
CA ARG A 1016 -36.47 15.69 24.14
C ARG A 1016 -37.22 14.83 23.12
N SER A 1017 -36.50 14.22 22.20
CA SER A 1017 -37.01 13.27 21.20
C SER A 1017 -37.64 12.03 21.84
N ALA A 1018 -37.03 11.48 22.89
CA ALA A 1018 -37.59 10.34 23.62
C ALA A 1018 -38.93 10.69 24.31
N LEU A 1019 -39.04 11.86 24.94
CA LEU A 1019 -40.29 12.33 25.54
C LEU A 1019 -41.38 12.61 24.49
N ALA A 1020 -41.02 13.16 23.34
CA ALA A 1020 -41.95 13.37 22.22
C ALA A 1020 -42.53 12.03 21.72
N ARG A 1021 -41.67 11.03 21.44
CA ARG A 1021 -42.09 9.67 21.04
C ARG A 1021 -43.00 8.99 22.08
N LEU A 1022 -42.84 9.33 23.36
CA LEU A 1022 -43.64 8.78 24.45
C LEU A 1022 -44.94 9.56 24.72
N GLY A 1023 -45.30 10.55 23.88
CA GLY A 1023 -46.47 11.41 24.09
C GLY A 1023 -46.41 12.19 25.41
N ALA A 1024 -45.20 12.48 25.88
CA ALA A 1024 -44.91 13.06 27.19
C ALA A 1024 -44.05 14.34 27.08
N GLY A 1025 -44.18 15.04 25.94
CA GLY A 1025 -43.52 16.31 25.64
C GLY A 1025 -43.78 17.41 26.69
N PRO A 1026 -43.07 18.55 26.59
CA PRO A 1026 -43.04 19.55 27.64
C PRO A 1026 -44.39 20.26 27.83
N GLY A 1027 -45.20 19.75 28.75
CA GLY A 1027 -46.23 20.53 29.41
C GLY A 1027 -45.56 21.53 30.35
N LEU A 1028 -45.40 22.77 29.89
CA LEU A 1028 -44.95 23.90 30.71
C LEU A 1028 -45.89 24.11 31.90
N ARG A 1029 -45.40 23.85 33.12
CA ARG A 1029 -45.85 24.43 34.38
C ARG A 1029 -44.69 24.49 35.36
#